data_AF-A0A0G2I4K6-F1
#
_entry.id   AF-A0A0G2I4K6-F1
#
_cell.length_a   1.000
_cell.length_b   1.000
_cell.length_c   1.000
_cell.angle_alpha   90.00
_cell.angle_beta   90.00
_cell.angle_gamma   90.00
#
_symmetry.space_group_name_H-M   'P 1'
#
loop_
_entity.id
_entity.type
_entity.pdbx_description
1 polymer ?
#
loop_
_entity_poly.entity_id
_entity_poly.type
_entity_poly.pdbx_seq_one_letter_code
_entity_poly.pdbx_strand_id
1 'polypeptide(L)'
;MSNAVMLEDCEIVWLCPLEIELRAAIAMLDRIFEDIPPRARGQNVVYTIGEIGCHKVAVVGYHQELGLATSASMAAEVLRDLPNLEMGLLVGIASGIPSSSRDIQLGDVAVAVPEDDRPGVVGYDLGKAGENDAFELKHWQNATHPLLRSVINVIRARNEFGFRRHLESVKGRPEFQRPNSSPVGSDLSTNEQNLDTLAHPMVHYGTILSGNKIIKSKETRDKLRDKYGGIAVEMQAAGMMNRLPVAVIRGISDFADSSKNDSWQPYAAITAAAYAKEVLSYLPSNQGGNQQDSQKSSPFSTQDVRLAQALPERWAFVGREEELAYLEQELGYKDQPPLQKCIVGLWGLSGVGKSQLASRFVNHQRSKHSKLEIFWISGESQEAFEQSVIDMLKAPGNPVASENTLPVRSSHEQRIALVNSFFVELNRLADSRWLLVIDGVSGKQYMNPNNPISFDIHSFVGKLNRGSILLTARRRDMIERYHPIREVKGLKDEAVINLLKLQVDSQLLNDGGMEELARLLKGLPLALRLAVSIISRYRYSLSDYIEQWKNCSYNNGLLGTGEILFRSMEIGFDELEAASPIAAKILTLFSFLDHKDLWYDLCRNATNDTFPAWLRELAIRKEPFRNYSPALADLSFIELKSSVDGHQLWETHPAIQLMARQRAFAQDQEYIRCAISLVADQVPRSYEENFWEKMRRLEPHADQCWGYIRRGRWGTSTNLTELDSFGRLFRHVGRYEQAALIYRMIERGLNLHEPTVPVVEFLADVYTNLGLVYIAQRKTDLALAALEKSSDLRQKLGTFTPEASMSITYNKAVVFMMTGRLDEADAYLRSAAAHFARHKTNQDGLMKNERKRLYIRILNDIGEVLFRKGSVAEATDVFKHVLDSQREELGESHPTMVSIKLNLGRAYAKLGQFGTARNLLDEVIAIYAEWWGRRHPDTMRAIGELALGLMEEGEKKVAAGSFAGLELQRAEEIWNEALAFYKSTYGDESDMAEKIKSNLRHLSLVREDALGNRGHLSSENLHAGGLILSSTNTLFPLPV
;
A
#
# COMPACT_ATOMS: atom_id res chain seq x y z
N MET A 1 -58.48 15.88 -10.66
CA MET A 1 -58.16 15.85 -9.22
C MET A 1 -56.73 16.33 -9.10
N SER A 2 -56.46 17.30 -8.23
CA SER A 2 -55.09 17.71 -7.91
C SER A 2 -54.40 16.55 -7.18
N ASN A 3 -53.18 16.20 -7.58
CA ASN A 3 -52.34 15.33 -6.77
C ASN A 3 -51.90 16.16 -5.57
N ALA A 4 -52.50 15.91 -4.40
CA ALA A 4 -52.03 16.48 -3.14
C ALA A 4 -50.61 15.99 -2.89
N VAL A 5 -49.67 16.91 -2.67
CA VAL A 5 -48.27 16.60 -2.43
C VAL A 5 -48.13 16.03 -1.02
N MET A 6 -47.56 14.83 -0.91
CA MET A 6 -47.41 14.14 0.36
C MET A 6 -46.02 14.38 0.95
N LEU A 7 -45.89 14.24 2.27
CA LEU A 7 -44.60 14.27 2.97
C LEU A 7 -43.65 13.16 2.48
N GLU A 8 -44.21 12.07 1.97
CA GLU A 8 -43.48 10.96 1.33
C GLU A 8 -42.79 11.37 0.02
N ASP A 9 -43.21 12.47 -0.62
CA ASP A 9 -42.59 12.96 -1.85
C ASP A 9 -41.29 13.78 -1.61
N CYS A 10 -40.93 14.04 -0.35
CA CYS A 10 -39.82 14.94 0.01
C CYS A 10 -38.55 14.17 0.40
N GLU A 11 -37.59 14.10 -0.53
CA GLU A 11 -36.25 13.51 -0.29
C GLU A 11 -35.32 14.46 0.50
N ILE A 12 -35.70 15.73 0.65
CA ILE A 12 -34.87 16.81 1.23
C ILE A 12 -35.65 17.59 2.28
N VAL A 13 -35.03 17.83 3.44
CA VAL A 13 -35.53 18.74 4.48
C VAL A 13 -34.66 19.99 4.63
N TRP A 14 -35.29 21.13 4.82
CA TRP A 14 -34.64 22.41 5.13
C TRP A 14 -35.06 22.85 6.53
N LEU A 15 -34.10 22.89 7.45
CA LEU A 15 -34.28 23.14 8.89
C LEU A 15 -33.94 24.59 9.24
N CYS A 16 -34.91 25.30 9.83
CA CYS A 16 -34.81 26.71 10.23
C CYS A 16 -35.06 26.89 11.74
N PRO A 17 -34.01 26.97 12.57
CA PRO A 17 -34.13 27.26 14.00
C PRO A 17 -34.96 28.52 14.36
N LEU A 18 -34.90 29.58 13.55
CA LEU A 18 -35.56 30.86 13.81
C LEU A 18 -36.63 31.20 12.76
N GLU A 19 -37.59 32.05 13.16
CA GLU A 19 -38.66 32.50 12.25
C GLU A 19 -38.12 33.27 11.05
N ILE A 20 -37.09 34.11 11.25
CA ILE A 20 -36.47 34.88 10.16
C ILE A 20 -35.75 33.98 9.14
N GLU A 21 -35.21 32.85 9.60
CA GLU A 21 -34.58 31.83 8.76
C GLU A 21 -35.63 31.05 7.97
N LEU A 22 -36.78 30.73 8.60
CA LEU A 22 -37.92 30.11 7.94
C LEU A 22 -38.49 31.02 6.84
N ARG A 23 -38.69 32.32 7.13
CA ARG A 23 -39.11 33.32 6.14
C ARG A 23 -38.13 33.39 4.97
N ALA A 24 -36.82 33.37 5.24
CA ALA A 24 -35.79 33.40 4.22
C ALA A 24 -35.76 32.12 3.34
N ALA A 25 -35.97 30.95 3.94
CA ALA A 25 -36.10 29.67 3.23
C ALA A 25 -37.34 29.66 2.31
N ILE A 26 -38.50 30.07 2.83
CA ILE A 26 -39.74 30.18 2.06
C ILE A 26 -39.59 31.20 0.91
N ALA A 27 -38.86 32.30 1.14
CA ALA A 27 -38.56 33.30 0.11
C ALA A 27 -37.69 32.76 -1.06
N MET A 28 -36.99 31.63 -0.86
CA MET A 28 -36.11 31.00 -1.83
C MET A 28 -36.73 29.80 -2.56
N LEU A 29 -37.92 29.32 -2.19
CA LEU A 29 -38.63 28.30 -2.96
C LEU A 29 -39.00 28.85 -4.35
N ASP A 30 -38.83 28.05 -5.42
CA ASP A 30 -39.30 28.40 -6.76
C ASP A 30 -40.84 28.32 -6.85
N ARG A 31 -41.41 27.38 -6.09
CA ARG A 31 -42.86 27.20 -5.93
C ARG A 31 -43.17 26.76 -4.50
N ILE A 32 -44.29 27.22 -3.96
CA ILE A 32 -44.84 26.79 -2.67
C ILE A 32 -46.15 26.04 -2.94
N PHE A 33 -46.40 24.95 -2.23
CA PHE A 33 -47.71 24.28 -2.25
C PHE A 33 -48.58 24.85 -1.11
N GLU A 34 -49.79 25.32 -1.44
CA GLU A 34 -50.70 25.95 -0.47
C GLU A 34 -51.38 24.94 0.46
N ASP A 35 -51.51 23.67 0.03
CA ASP A 35 -52.10 22.60 0.82
C ASP A 35 -51.14 22.17 1.95
N ILE A 36 -51.55 22.38 3.20
CA ILE A 36 -50.83 21.86 4.37
C ILE A 36 -51.04 20.32 4.42
N PRO A 37 -49.97 19.50 4.44
CA PRO A 37 -50.11 18.05 4.45
C PRO A 37 -50.92 17.55 5.67
N PRO A 38 -51.81 16.54 5.48
CA PRO A 38 -52.58 15.99 6.58
C PRO A 38 -51.68 15.27 7.59
N ARG A 39 -51.80 15.61 8.87
CA ARG A 39 -50.97 15.01 9.93
C ARG A 39 -51.46 13.62 10.34
N ALA A 40 -50.51 12.71 10.51
CA ALA A 40 -50.71 11.45 11.20
C ALA A 40 -50.76 11.63 12.73
N ARG A 41 -51.39 10.68 13.43
CA ARG A 41 -51.54 10.71 14.90
C ARG A 41 -50.16 10.60 15.58
N GLY A 42 -49.74 11.67 16.25
CA GLY A 42 -48.45 11.76 16.95
C GLY A 42 -47.40 12.64 16.26
N GLN A 43 -47.72 13.25 15.11
CA GLN A 43 -46.87 14.26 14.48
C GLN A 43 -47.05 15.63 15.14
N ASN A 44 -45.95 16.22 15.61
CA ASN A 44 -45.95 17.54 16.27
C ASN A 44 -45.51 18.68 15.33
N VAL A 45 -44.84 18.35 14.22
CA VAL A 45 -44.22 19.31 13.30
C VAL A 45 -45.23 19.82 12.25
N VAL A 46 -45.01 21.03 11.72
CA VAL A 46 -45.65 21.54 10.48
C VAL A 46 -44.56 21.70 9.42
N TYR A 47 -44.85 21.28 8.20
CA TYR A 47 -43.97 21.45 7.05
C TYR A 47 -44.59 22.41 6.04
N THR A 48 -43.79 23.31 5.47
CA THR A 48 -44.11 24.01 4.23
C THR A 48 -43.43 23.25 3.10
N ILE A 49 -44.19 22.65 2.19
CA ILE A 49 -43.60 21.97 1.03
C ILE A 49 -43.46 22.96 -0.13
N GLY A 50 -42.32 22.92 -0.82
CA GLY A 50 -42.11 23.64 -2.07
C GLY A 50 -41.19 22.90 -3.03
N GLU A 51 -40.87 23.56 -4.14
CA GLU A 51 -39.95 23.06 -5.16
C GLU A 51 -38.73 24.01 -5.25
N ILE A 52 -37.53 23.43 -5.42
CA ILE A 52 -36.33 24.15 -5.88
C ILE A 52 -35.73 23.34 -7.04
N GLY A 53 -35.69 23.94 -8.23
CA GLY A 53 -35.31 23.23 -9.46
C GLY A 53 -36.20 22.02 -9.74
N CYS A 54 -35.66 20.81 -9.56
CA CYS A 54 -36.39 19.55 -9.73
C CYS A 54 -36.71 18.83 -8.41
N HIS A 55 -36.34 19.42 -7.27
CA HIS A 55 -36.45 18.78 -5.96
C HIS A 55 -37.66 19.28 -5.18
N LYS A 56 -38.44 18.37 -4.60
CA LYS A 56 -39.44 18.68 -3.58
C LYS A 56 -38.76 18.81 -2.22
N VAL A 57 -38.93 19.95 -1.56
CA VAL A 57 -38.25 20.31 -0.31
C VAL A 57 -39.28 20.53 0.78
N ALA A 58 -39.14 19.83 1.90
CA ALA A 58 -39.89 20.08 3.12
C ALA A 58 -39.17 21.13 3.97
N VAL A 59 -39.72 22.33 4.11
CA VAL A 59 -39.17 23.39 4.96
C VAL A 59 -39.85 23.35 6.33
N VAL A 60 -39.07 23.36 7.41
CA VAL A 60 -39.56 23.30 8.80
C VAL A 60 -38.90 24.37 9.66
N GLY A 61 -39.73 25.13 10.40
CA GLY A 61 -39.29 26.03 11.45
C GLY A 61 -39.62 25.49 12.84
N TYR A 62 -38.73 25.68 13.82
CA TYR A 62 -38.93 25.20 15.19
C TYR A 62 -38.53 26.23 16.25
N HIS A 63 -39.44 27.15 16.54
CA HIS A 63 -39.26 28.35 17.38
C HIS A 63 -39.16 28.07 18.91
N GLN A 64 -38.53 26.98 19.34
CA GLN A 64 -38.36 26.64 20.77
C GLN A 64 -36.90 26.70 21.22
N GLU A 65 -36.68 26.64 22.54
CA GLU A 65 -35.40 26.85 23.24
C GLU A 65 -34.17 26.37 22.45
N LEU A 66 -33.39 27.33 21.94
CA LEU A 66 -32.23 27.05 21.08
C LEU A 66 -31.18 26.23 21.84
N GLY A 67 -30.74 25.14 21.23
CA GLY A 67 -29.68 24.32 21.77
C GLY A 67 -29.60 22.95 21.11
N LEU A 68 -28.57 22.20 21.48
CA LEU A 68 -28.24 20.93 20.84
C LEU A 68 -29.31 19.85 21.09
N ALA A 69 -29.93 19.82 22.28
CA ALA A 69 -30.95 18.84 22.64
C ALA A 69 -32.26 19.02 21.85
N THR A 70 -32.77 20.25 21.78
CA THR A 70 -33.96 20.63 21.00
C THR A 70 -33.76 20.32 19.52
N SER A 71 -32.59 20.67 18.98
CA SER A 71 -32.23 20.43 17.59
C SER A 71 -32.13 18.92 17.29
N ALA A 72 -31.52 18.13 18.19
CA ALA A 72 -31.51 16.68 18.09
C ALA A 72 -32.93 16.08 18.13
N SER A 73 -33.83 16.61 18.96
CA SER A 73 -35.23 16.18 19.02
C SER A 73 -35.96 16.46 17.71
N MET A 74 -35.83 17.67 17.16
CA MET A 74 -36.40 18.04 15.87
C MET A 74 -35.90 17.14 14.74
N ALA A 75 -34.59 16.85 14.67
CA ALA A 75 -34.05 15.90 13.70
C ALA A 75 -34.68 14.49 13.81
N ALA A 76 -35.02 14.04 15.02
CA ALA A 76 -35.69 12.75 15.22
C ALA A 76 -37.18 12.78 14.81
N GLU A 77 -37.89 13.88 15.05
CA GLU A 77 -39.27 14.05 14.59
C GLU A 77 -39.35 14.13 13.05
N VAL A 78 -38.43 14.87 12.44
CA VAL A 78 -38.32 15.02 10.99
C VAL A 78 -38.01 13.69 10.30
N LEU A 79 -37.08 12.89 10.83
CA LEU A 79 -36.79 11.54 10.32
C LEU A 79 -37.96 10.56 10.48
N ARG A 80 -38.84 10.78 11.47
CA ARG A 80 -40.07 9.98 11.65
C ARG A 80 -41.17 10.39 10.67
N ASP A 81 -41.27 11.69 10.36
CA ASP A 81 -42.35 12.27 9.58
C ASP A 81 -42.09 12.25 8.05
N LEU A 82 -40.82 12.17 7.63
CA LEU A 82 -40.39 12.12 6.23
C LEU A 82 -39.71 10.75 5.93
N PRO A 83 -40.46 9.72 5.48
CA PRO A 83 -39.92 8.36 5.37
C PRO A 83 -38.89 8.18 4.24
N ASN A 84 -38.92 9.04 3.22
CA ASN A 84 -38.00 9.00 2.07
C ASN A 84 -36.88 10.05 2.17
N LEU A 85 -36.63 10.60 3.36
CA LEU A 85 -35.63 11.65 3.57
C LEU A 85 -34.20 11.14 3.39
N GLU A 86 -33.51 11.62 2.35
CA GLU A 86 -32.09 11.28 2.11
C GLU A 86 -31.13 12.23 2.81
N MET A 87 -31.43 13.54 2.84
CA MET A 87 -30.50 14.56 3.31
C MET A 87 -31.19 15.83 3.84
N GLY A 88 -30.50 16.53 4.74
CA GLY A 88 -30.97 17.81 5.27
C GLY A 88 -30.06 18.99 4.96
N LEU A 89 -30.62 20.19 5.02
CA LEU A 89 -29.91 21.45 5.08
C LEU A 89 -30.27 22.15 6.40
N LEU A 90 -29.27 22.53 7.17
CA LEU A 90 -29.41 23.36 8.36
C LEU A 90 -28.94 24.76 8.00
N VAL A 91 -29.90 25.64 7.72
CA VAL A 91 -29.65 26.97 7.17
C VAL A 91 -30.13 28.03 8.14
N GLY A 92 -29.30 29.03 8.40
CA GLY A 92 -29.70 30.14 9.26
C GLY A 92 -28.59 31.12 9.54
N ILE A 93 -28.58 31.75 10.71
CA ILE A 93 -27.58 32.75 11.11
C ILE A 93 -26.53 32.19 12.08
N ALA A 94 -25.36 32.82 12.11
CA ALA A 94 -24.28 32.56 13.03
C ALA A 94 -23.49 33.84 13.33
N SER A 95 -22.66 33.77 14.37
CA SER A 95 -21.63 34.77 14.62
C SER A 95 -20.36 34.43 13.84
N GLY A 96 -19.80 35.38 13.11
CA GLY A 96 -18.54 35.24 12.37
C GLY A 96 -17.31 35.32 13.27
N ILE A 97 -16.23 34.65 12.87
CA ILE A 97 -14.95 34.64 13.60
C ILE A 97 -13.83 35.12 12.65
N PRO A 98 -13.63 36.44 12.51
CA PRO A 98 -12.63 36.99 11.60
C PRO A 98 -11.19 36.67 12.07
N SER A 99 -10.27 36.64 11.11
CA SER A 99 -8.83 36.43 11.34
C SER A 99 -7.99 37.27 10.39
N SER A 100 -6.67 37.33 10.61
CA SER A 100 -5.72 37.95 9.68
C SER A 100 -5.63 37.25 8.31
N SER A 101 -6.18 36.03 8.18
CA SER A 101 -6.23 35.25 6.94
C SER A 101 -7.62 35.14 6.32
N ARG A 102 -8.67 35.57 7.02
CA ARG A 102 -10.08 35.54 6.59
C ARG A 102 -10.80 36.79 7.08
N ASP A 103 -10.97 37.76 6.18
CA ASP A 103 -11.81 38.93 6.41
C ASP A 103 -13.29 38.52 6.23
N ILE A 104 -13.94 38.18 7.35
CA ILE A 104 -15.35 37.78 7.39
C ILE A 104 -16.17 39.02 7.73
N GLN A 105 -17.12 39.38 6.87
CA GLN A 105 -17.97 40.57 7.02
C GLN A 105 -19.42 40.21 7.36
N LEU A 106 -20.20 41.21 7.82
CA LEU A 106 -21.62 41.00 8.08
C LEU A 106 -22.38 40.77 6.75
N GLY A 107 -23.26 39.78 6.74
CA GLY A 107 -23.98 39.31 5.55
C GLY A 107 -23.27 38.22 4.74
N ASP A 108 -21.99 37.94 4.99
CA ASP A 108 -21.27 36.80 4.40
C ASP A 108 -21.90 35.46 4.80
N VAL A 109 -21.51 34.38 4.12
CA VAL A 109 -21.99 33.01 4.39
C VAL A 109 -20.83 32.10 4.78
N ALA A 110 -20.87 31.51 5.99
CA ALA A 110 -20.00 30.42 6.39
C ALA A 110 -20.63 29.06 6.04
N VAL A 111 -19.85 28.16 5.43
CA VAL A 111 -20.30 26.82 5.02
C VAL A 111 -19.39 25.76 5.66
N ALA A 112 -20.00 24.83 6.39
CA ALA A 112 -19.30 23.75 7.08
C ALA A 112 -18.65 22.77 6.08
N VAL A 113 -17.33 22.90 5.92
CA VAL A 113 -16.49 22.02 5.09
C VAL A 113 -15.27 21.62 5.90
N PRO A 114 -14.90 20.32 5.96
CA PRO A 114 -13.68 19.90 6.64
C PRO A 114 -12.43 20.46 5.94
N GLU A 115 -11.47 20.95 6.72
CA GLU A 115 -10.19 21.48 6.25
C GLU A 115 -9.05 20.73 6.94
N ASP A 116 -8.12 20.18 6.16
CA ASP A 116 -7.01 19.35 6.63
C ASP A 116 -7.48 18.12 7.43
N ASP A 117 -7.19 18.08 8.73
CA ASP A 117 -7.62 17.08 9.71
C ASP A 117 -8.83 17.54 10.56
N ARG A 118 -9.34 18.77 10.33
CA ARG A 118 -10.43 19.36 11.11
C ARG A 118 -11.79 19.05 10.50
N PRO A 119 -12.80 18.61 11.30
CA PRO A 119 -14.14 18.37 10.80
C PRO A 119 -14.84 19.69 10.44
N GLY A 120 -15.83 19.63 9.54
CA GLY A 120 -16.60 20.80 9.13
C GLY A 120 -17.47 21.40 10.24
N VAL A 121 -17.78 20.63 11.29
CA VAL A 121 -18.43 21.10 12.52
C VAL A 121 -17.67 20.56 13.73
N VAL A 122 -17.49 21.40 14.76
CA VAL A 122 -16.88 21.02 16.04
C VAL A 122 -17.82 21.38 17.20
N GLY A 123 -18.22 20.38 17.98
CA GLY A 123 -18.96 20.55 19.23
C GLY A 123 -18.06 21.05 20.34
N TYR A 124 -17.74 22.36 20.38
CA TYR A 124 -16.64 22.88 21.20
C TYR A 124 -16.88 22.78 22.72
N ASP A 125 -18.12 22.60 23.15
CA ASP A 125 -18.54 22.32 24.54
C ASP A 125 -19.09 20.89 24.74
N LEU A 126 -18.95 19.99 23.75
CA LEU A 126 -19.27 18.57 23.85
C LEU A 126 -18.01 17.73 24.13
N GLY A 127 -17.82 17.36 25.40
CA GLY A 127 -16.59 16.68 25.81
C GLY A 127 -16.65 16.07 27.21
N LYS A 128 -15.50 15.58 27.65
CA LYS A 128 -15.23 15.08 29.00
C LYS A 128 -14.24 16.04 29.67
N ALA A 129 -14.57 16.50 30.87
CA ALA A 129 -13.60 17.16 31.73
C ALA A 129 -12.69 16.10 32.37
N GLY A 130 -11.37 16.26 32.21
CA GLY A 130 -10.33 15.49 32.88
C GLY A 130 -9.74 16.25 34.07
N GLU A 131 -8.69 15.67 34.66
CA GLU A 131 -7.93 16.34 35.72
C GLU A 131 -7.20 17.59 35.18
N ASN A 132 -7.07 18.63 36.01
CA ASN A 132 -6.49 19.93 35.68
C ASN A 132 -7.25 20.75 34.61
N ASP A 133 -8.59 20.74 34.63
CA ASP A 133 -9.47 21.46 33.68
C ASP A 133 -9.25 21.11 32.19
N ALA A 134 -8.57 20.00 31.91
CA ALA A 134 -8.33 19.52 30.55
C ALA A 134 -9.65 19.02 29.92
N PHE A 135 -10.07 19.62 28.80
CA PHE A 135 -11.31 19.27 28.11
C PHE A 135 -11.05 18.43 26.85
N GLU A 136 -11.48 17.17 26.88
CA GLU A 136 -11.37 16.17 25.80
C GLU A 136 -12.67 16.15 24.99
N LEU A 137 -12.61 16.38 23.67
CA LEU A 137 -13.81 16.39 22.81
C LEU A 137 -14.44 15.01 22.65
N LYS A 138 -15.77 14.96 22.52
CA LYS A 138 -16.49 13.77 22.04
C LYS A 138 -16.57 13.78 20.51
N HIS A 139 -15.82 12.89 19.88
CA HIS A 139 -15.55 12.91 18.43
C HIS A 139 -16.65 12.32 17.52
N TRP A 140 -17.92 12.35 17.95
CA TRP A 140 -19.04 11.81 17.16
C TRP A 140 -19.94 12.94 16.67
N GLN A 141 -19.78 13.29 15.39
CA GLN A 141 -20.66 14.14 14.59
C GLN A 141 -20.62 13.63 13.15
N ASN A 142 -21.75 13.25 12.55
CA ASN A 142 -21.75 12.79 11.16
C ASN A 142 -21.44 13.96 10.22
N ALA A 143 -20.57 13.73 9.24
CA ALA A 143 -20.27 14.73 8.23
C ALA A 143 -21.45 15.03 7.30
N THR A 144 -21.47 16.23 6.72
CA THR A 144 -22.37 16.63 5.61
C THR A 144 -22.44 15.53 4.53
N HIS A 145 -23.65 15.26 4.04
CA HIS A 145 -23.91 14.21 3.03
C HIS A 145 -22.91 14.31 1.85
N PRO A 146 -22.27 13.21 1.39
CA PRO A 146 -21.21 13.28 0.39
C PRO A 146 -21.62 13.94 -0.93
N LEU A 147 -22.88 13.77 -1.36
CA LEU A 147 -23.40 14.41 -2.56
C LEU A 147 -23.47 15.94 -2.39
N LEU A 148 -23.94 16.43 -1.24
CA LEU A 148 -23.94 17.86 -0.92
C LEU A 148 -22.50 18.42 -0.83
N ARG A 149 -21.54 17.66 -0.29
CA ARG A 149 -20.11 18.06 -0.31
C ARG A 149 -19.55 18.14 -1.73
N SER A 150 -19.91 17.21 -2.61
CA SER A 150 -19.52 17.25 -4.03
C SER A 150 -20.09 18.48 -4.75
N VAL A 151 -21.38 18.77 -4.53
CA VAL A 151 -22.06 19.96 -5.06
C VAL A 151 -21.42 21.26 -4.55
N ILE A 152 -21.14 21.37 -3.25
CA ILE A 152 -20.45 22.53 -2.66
C ILE A 152 -19.08 22.78 -3.33
N ASN A 153 -18.31 21.71 -3.60
CA ASN A 153 -17.04 21.82 -4.32
C ASN A 153 -17.22 22.29 -5.77
N VAL A 154 -18.29 21.88 -6.47
CA VAL A 154 -18.60 22.36 -7.84
C VAL A 154 -18.98 23.84 -7.82
N ILE A 155 -19.76 24.30 -6.84
CA ILE A 155 -20.15 25.70 -6.68
C ILE A 155 -18.93 26.58 -6.40
N ARG A 156 -18.05 26.13 -5.48
CA ARG A 156 -16.78 26.80 -5.17
C ARG A 156 -15.87 26.89 -6.40
N ALA A 157 -15.77 25.83 -7.20
CA ALA A 157 -15.00 25.84 -8.45
C ALA A 157 -15.59 26.74 -9.55
N ARG A 158 -16.86 27.16 -9.41
CA ARG A 158 -17.57 28.06 -10.34
C ARG A 158 -17.72 29.50 -9.80
N ASN A 159 -16.96 29.87 -8.77
CA ASN A 159 -16.96 31.21 -8.15
C ASN A 159 -18.36 31.68 -7.71
N GLU A 160 -19.21 30.75 -7.25
CA GLU A 160 -20.53 31.05 -6.63
C GLU A 160 -21.48 31.93 -7.46
N PHE A 161 -21.42 31.82 -8.80
CA PHE A 161 -22.12 32.75 -9.70
C PHE A 161 -23.65 32.76 -9.53
N GLY A 162 -24.30 31.60 -9.32
CA GLY A 162 -25.76 31.52 -9.17
C GLY A 162 -26.25 31.97 -7.80
N PHE A 163 -25.46 31.79 -6.73
CA PHE A 163 -25.73 32.32 -5.39
C PHE A 163 -26.04 33.83 -5.43
N ARG A 164 -25.22 34.62 -6.15
CA ARG A 164 -25.46 36.06 -6.31
C ARG A 164 -26.78 36.33 -7.01
N ARG A 165 -27.08 35.62 -8.10
CA ARG A 165 -28.34 35.75 -8.86
C ARG A 165 -29.58 35.43 -8.00
N HIS A 166 -29.50 34.44 -7.12
CA HIS A 166 -30.57 34.13 -6.17
C HIS A 166 -30.76 35.23 -5.12
N LEU A 167 -29.68 35.84 -4.63
CA LEU A 167 -29.78 37.00 -3.73
C LEU A 167 -30.37 38.24 -4.43
N GLU A 168 -30.10 38.43 -5.72
CA GLU A 168 -30.69 39.55 -6.48
C GLU A 168 -32.20 39.44 -6.68
N SER A 169 -32.75 38.24 -6.82
CA SER A 169 -34.20 38.05 -7.04
C SER A 169 -35.07 38.47 -5.85
N VAL A 170 -34.48 38.63 -4.66
CA VAL A 170 -35.15 39.05 -3.42
C VAL A 170 -34.86 40.50 -3.01
N LYS A 171 -34.07 41.26 -3.78
CA LYS A 171 -33.79 42.70 -3.52
C LYS A 171 -35.05 43.56 -3.33
N GLY A 172 -36.18 43.16 -3.93
CA GLY A 172 -37.47 43.85 -3.80
C GLY A 172 -38.21 43.62 -2.48
N ARG A 173 -37.74 42.75 -1.58
CA ARG A 173 -38.38 42.47 -0.28
C ARG A 173 -37.78 43.38 0.82
N PRO A 174 -38.53 44.34 1.39
CA PRO A 174 -37.99 45.31 2.35
C PRO A 174 -37.50 44.65 3.66
N GLU A 175 -38.09 43.52 4.04
CA GLU A 175 -37.70 42.75 5.24
C GLU A 175 -36.27 42.17 5.18
N PHE A 176 -35.69 42.03 3.98
CA PHE A 176 -34.37 41.42 3.75
C PHE A 176 -33.34 42.41 3.18
N GLN A 177 -33.57 43.72 3.33
CA GLN A 177 -32.61 44.73 2.86
C GLN A 177 -31.35 44.76 3.74
N ARG A 178 -30.21 45.03 3.10
CA ARG A 178 -28.92 45.22 3.80
C ARG A 178 -28.98 46.49 4.66
N PRO A 179 -28.62 46.46 5.95
CA PRO A 179 -28.58 47.67 6.77
C PRO A 179 -27.58 48.70 6.24
N ASN A 180 -27.99 49.97 6.17
CA ASN A 180 -27.12 51.06 5.74
C ASN A 180 -26.04 51.35 6.80
N SER A 181 -24.77 51.25 6.43
CA SER A 181 -23.65 51.67 7.27
C SER A 181 -23.50 53.19 7.30
N SER A 182 -24.02 53.84 8.34
CA SER A 182 -23.54 55.16 8.77
C SER A 182 -22.59 55.00 9.95
N PRO A 183 -21.38 55.60 9.93
CA PRO A 183 -20.39 55.40 10.97
C PRO A 183 -20.72 56.25 12.20
N VAL A 184 -20.98 55.60 13.34
CA VAL A 184 -21.04 56.28 14.63
C VAL A 184 -19.62 56.48 15.16
N GLY A 185 -19.02 57.61 14.81
CA GLY A 185 -17.91 58.22 15.57
C GLY A 185 -16.49 58.08 15.02
N SER A 186 -16.13 58.92 14.05
CA SER A 186 -14.88 59.70 14.12
C SER A 186 -14.90 60.87 13.13
N ASP A 187 -14.53 62.06 13.61
CA ASP A 187 -14.23 63.20 12.74
C ASP A 187 -13.09 62.85 11.78
N LEU A 188 -13.25 63.16 10.49
CA LEU A 188 -12.30 63.92 9.67
C LEU A 188 -12.78 63.97 8.21
N SER A 189 -12.63 65.15 7.60
CA SER A 189 -12.96 65.43 6.22
C SER A 189 -11.97 64.81 5.23
N THR A 190 -12.44 63.95 4.31
CA THR A 190 -11.89 63.89 2.94
C THR A 190 -12.82 63.13 1.96
N ASN A 191 -13.08 63.79 0.82
CA ASN A 191 -13.46 63.24 -0.48
C ASN A 191 -14.70 62.31 -0.59
N GLU A 192 -15.83 62.94 -0.93
CA GLU A 192 -16.91 62.33 -1.72
C GLU A 192 -16.41 61.89 -3.11
N GLN A 193 -15.86 60.69 -3.25
CA GLN A 193 -15.64 60.02 -4.55
C GLN A 193 -15.30 58.53 -4.38
N ASN A 194 -16.34 57.70 -4.18
CA ASN A 194 -16.41 56.26 -4.52
C ASN A 194 -17.68 55.65 -3.89
N LEU A 195 -18.85 55.90 -4.47
CA LEU A 195 -20.14 55.37 -3.96
C LEU A 195 -20.58 54.05 -4.62
N ASP A 196 -19.71 53.42 -5.41
CA ASP A 196 -20.10 52.43 -6.44
C ASP A 196 -19.52 51.00 -6.24
N THR A 197 -18.99 50.68 -5.05
CA THR A 197 -18.54 49.33 -4.70
C THR A 197 -19.22 48.83 -3.41
N LEU A 198 -20.54 48.61 -3.50
CA LEU A 198 -21.29 47.81 -2.52
C LEU A 198 -20.81 46.35 -2.59
N ALA A 199 -19.85 45.99 -1.73
CA ALA A 199 -19.27 44.64 -1.68
C ALA A 199 -20.38 43.57 -1.53
N HIS A 200 -20.51 42.69 -2.51
CA HIS A 200 -21.41 41.54 -2.44
C HIS A 200 -20.93 40.56 -1.35
N PRO A 201 -21.84 39.88 -0.63
CA PRO A 201 -21.45 38.92 0.39
C PRO A 201 -20.63 37.78 -0.19
N MET A 202 -19.62 37.35 0.57
CA MET A 202 -18.70 36.27 0.21
C MET A 202 -19.06 34.96 0.91
N VAL A 203 -18.65 33.83 0.31
CA VAL A 203 -18.80 32.50 0.92
C VAL A 203 -17.46 32.04 1.49
N HIS A 204 -17.44 31.72 2.78
CA HIS A 204 -16.28 31.24 3.52
C HIS A 204 -16.46 29.75 3.86
N TYR A 205 -15.49 28.94 3.47
CA TYR A 205 -15.49 27.49 3.71
C TYR A 205 -14.58 27.15 4.89
N GLY A 206 -15.05 26.32 5.82
CA GLY A 206 -14.23 25.85 6.94
C GLY A 206 -15.05 25.27 8.10
N THR A 207 -14.40 25.09 9.24
CA THR A 207 -15.00 24.56 10.47
C THR A 207 -15.97 25.55 11.11
N ILE A 208 -17.22 25.13 11.36
CA ILE A 208 -18.20 25.86 12.16
C ILE A 208 -18.23 25.29 13.58
N LEU A 209 -18.14 26.15 14.59
CA LEU A 209 -18.20 25.76 15.99
C LEU A 209 -19.65 25.70 16.46
N SER A 210 -20.04 24.61 17.11
CA SER A 210 -21.42 24.34 17.55
C SER A 210 -21.45 24.11 19.06
N GLY A 211 -22.35 24.76 19.80
CA GLY A 211 -22.43 24.61 21.25
C GLY A 211 -23.62 25.33 21.90
N ASN A 212 -23.83 25.13 23.20
CA ASN A 212 -24.95 25.74 23.92
C ASN A 212 -24.61 27.13 24.52
N LYS A 213 -23.36 27.60 24.40
CA LYS A 213 -22.86 28.81 25.07
C LYS A 213 -22.74 30.00 24.13
N ILE A 214 -23.56 31.04 24.32
CA ILE A 214 -23.40 32.32 23.61
C ILE A 214 -22.05 32.95 23.99
N ILE A 215 -21.20 33.19 22.99
CA ILE A 215 -19.91 33.85 23.17
C ILE A 215 -20.12 35.37 23.09
N LYS A 216 -19.66 36.11 24.12
CA LYS A 216 -19.72 37.58 24.18
C LYS A 216 -18.36 38.24 24.45
N SER A 217 -17.27 37.50 24.36
CA SER A 217 -15.90 38.00 24.57
C SER A 217 -15.03 37.70 23.37
N LYS A 218 -14.40 38.73 22.82
CA LYS A 218 -13.40 38.64 21.74
C LYS A 218 -12.28 37.68 22.11
N GLU A 219 -11.83 37.70 23.37
CA GLU A 219 -10.76 36.82 23.88
C GLU A 219 -11.19 35.35 23.92
N THR A 220 -12.44 35.07 24.30
CA THR A 220 -12.98 33.70 24.30
C THR A 220 -13.19 33.19 22.88
N ARG A 221 -13.72 34.03 21.99
CA ARG A 221 -13.87 33.75 20.56
C ARG A 221 -12.52 33.42 19.93
N ASP A 222 -11.53 34.27 20.13
CA ASP A 222 -10.20 34.12 19.52
C ASP A 222 -9.48 32.88 20.06
N LYS A 223 -9.60 32.57 21.37
CA LYS A 223 -9.12 31.28 21.93
C LYS A 223 -9.79 30.07 21.28
N LEU A 224 -11.07 30.13 20.94
CA LEU A 224 -11.79 29.04 20.27
C LEU A 224 -11.42 28.94 18.79
N ARG A 225 -11.20 30.07 18.11
CA ARG A 225 -10.61 30.14 16.76
C ARG A 225 -9.26 29.44 16.72
N ASP A 226 -8.36 29.83 17.60
CA ASP A 226 -6.97 29.37 17.58
C ASP A 226 -6.84 27.91 18.03
N LYS A 227 -7.77 27.42 18.88
CA LYS A 227 -7.83 26.01 19.32
C LYS A 227 -8.47 25.06 18.32
N TYR A 228 -9.51 25.50 17.58
CA TYR A 228 -10.35 24.60 16.77
C TYR A 228 -10.44 24.99 15.28
N GLY A 229 -9.85 26.11 14.86
CA GLY A 229 -9.90 26.59 13.47
C GLY A 229 -11.25 27.16 13.03
N GLY A 230 -12.11 27.55 13.97
CA GLY A 230 -13.48 27.96 13.69
C GLY A 230 -13.63 29.26 12.90
N ILE A 231 -14.46 29.29 11.86
CA ILE A 231 -14.84 30.50 11.09
C ILE A 231 -16.16 31.14 11.54
N ALA A 232 -17.01 30.39 12.25
CA ALA A 232 -18.28 30.86 12.79
C ALA A 232 -18.67 30.08 14.06
N VAL A 233 -19.56 30.63 14.90
CA VAL A 233 -20.22 29.91 16.01
C VAL A 233 -21.73 29.87 15.81
N GLU A 234 -22.34 28.71 16.04
CA GLU A 234 -23.79 28.47 16.03
C GLU A 234 -24.21 27.51 17.17
N MET A 235 -25.51 27.19 17.28
CA MET A 235 -26.06 26.52 18.48
C MET A 235 -26.89 25.25 18.22
N GLN A 236 -26.81 24.63 17.03
CA GLN A 236 -27.73 23.55 16.62
C GLN A 236 -27.05 22.34 15.97
N ALA A 237 -26.05 22.55 15.10
CA ALA A 237 -25.52 21.54 14.19
C ALA A 237 -25.04 20.25 14.89
N ALA A 238 -24.25 20.36 15.96
CA ALA A 238 -23.70 19.21 16.68
C ALA A 238 -24.77 18.32 17.33
N GLY A 239 -25.97 18.85 17.60
CA GLY A 239 -27.11 18.09 18.09
C GLY A 239 -27.81 17.30 16.99
N MET A 240 -27.97 17.91 15.81
CA MET A 240 -28.67 17.30 14.67
C MET A 240 -27.83 16.25 13.95
N MET A 241 -26.54 16.51 13.74
CA MET A 241 -25.68 15.69 12.89
C MET A 241 -25.60 14.24 13.32
N ASN A 242 -25.71 13.93 14.62
CA ASN A 242 -25.73 12.55 15.12
C ASN A 242 -26.99 11.74 14.78
N ARG A 243 -28.02 12.36 14.19
CA ARG A 243 -29.25 11.70 13.74
C ARG A 243 -29.49 11.89 12.24
N LEU A 244 -29.32 13.11 11.74
CA LEU A 244 -29.57 13.50 10.35
C LEU A 244 -28.32 14.15 9.74
N PRO A 245 -27.77 13.65 8.62
CA PRO A 245 -26.67 14.32 7.93
C PRO A 245 -27.17 15.63 7.29
N VAL A 246 -26.78 16.76 7.88
CA VAL A 246 -27.15 18.10 7.41
C VAL A 246 -25.97 18.84 6.78
N ALA A 247 -26.19 19.57 5.69
CA ALA A 247 -25.28 20.63 5.25
C ALA A 247 -25.53 21.88 6.11
N VAL A 248 -24.50 22.37 6.81
CA VAL A 248 -24.62 23.54 7.70
C VAL A 248 -24.16 24.78 6.96
N ILE A 249 -25.09 25.71 6.74
CA ILE A 249 -24.92 26.93 5.96
C ILE A 249 -25.38 28.11 6.82
N ARG A 250 -24.48 29.03 7.14
CA ARG A 250 -24.73 30.07 8.15
C ARG A 250 -24.38 31.47 7.66
N GLY A 251 -25.36 32.37 7.63
CA GLY A 251 -25.14 33.78 7.34
C GLY A 251 -24.60 34.53 8.56
N ILE A 252 -23.68 35.45 8.36
CA ILE A 252 -22.99 36.15 9.45
C ILE A 252 -23.78 37.39 9.90
N SER A 253 -24.34 37.36 11.11
CA SER A 253 -25.15 38.46 11.67
C SER A 253 -24.44 39.29 12.75
N ASP A 254 -23.44 38.73 13.44
CA ASP A 254 -22.56 39.44 14.39
C ASP A 254 -21.17 38.76 14.45
N PHE A 255 -20.29 39.17 15.39
CA PHE A 255 -18.90 38.70 15.48
C PHE A 255 -18.53 38.01 16.81
N ALA A 256 -19.49 37.36 17.48
CA ALA A 256 -19.27 36.56 18.70
C ALA A 256 -18.58 37.33 19.83
N ASP A 257 -18.94 38.61 19.99
CA ASP A 257 -18.42 39.52 21.01
C ASP A 257 -19.55 40.26 21.72
N SER A 258 -19.23 41.34 22.43
CA SER A 258 -20.21 42.13 23.18
C SER A 258 -21.14 42.96 22.30
N SER A 259 -20.83 43.13 21.01
CA SER A 259 -21.64 43.89 20.04
C SER A 259 -22.61 42.99 19.28
N LYS A 260 -23.81 42.81 19.85
CA LYS A 260 -24.94 42.25 19.09
C LYS A 260 -25.45 43.26 18.08
N ASN A 261 -25.74 42.81 16.86
CA ASN A 261 -26.34 43.65 15.83
C ASN A 261 -27.55 42.97 15.17
N ASP A 262 -28.66 42.94 15.89
CA ASP A 262 -29.87 42.22 15.48
C ASP A 262 -30.46 42.74 14.15
N SER A 263 -30.10 43.97 13.71
CA SER A 263 -30.50 44.53 12.41
C SER A 263 -29.96 43.76 11.20
N TRP A 264 -28.87 43.00 11.35
CA TRP A 264 -28.30 42.20 10.27
C TRP A 264 -28.87 40.79 10.16
N GLN A 265 -29.64 40.31 11.15
CA GLN A 265 -30.19 38.94 11.13
C GLN A 265 -31.04 38.64 9.89
N PRO A 266 -31.93 39.55 9.40
CA PRO A 266 -32.69 39.29 8.17
C PRO A 266 -31.80 39.16 6.93
N TYR A 267 -30.83 40.07 6.78
CA TYR A 267 -29.91 40.05 5.64
C TYR A 267 -29.02 38.80 5.66
N ALA A 268 -28.49 38.42 6.82
CA ALA A 268 -27.72 37.20 7.00
C ALA A 268 -28.55 35.92 6.73
N ALA A 269 -29.81 35.88 7.17
CA ALA A 269 -30.69 34.75 6.91
C ALA A 269 -30.96 34.57 5.41
N ILE A 270 -31.18 35.65 4.66
CA ILE A 270 -31.45 35.57 3.22
C ILE A 270 -30.19 35.23 2.40
N THR A 271 -28.99 35.65 2.82
CA THR A 271 -27.75 35.26 2.12
C THR A 271 -27.44 33.79 2.34
N ALA A 272 -27.62 33.26 3.55
CA ALA A 272 -27.55 31.82 3.82
C ALA A 272 -28.55 31.03 2.96
N ALA A 273 -29.79 31.51 2.86
CA ALA A 273 -30.84 30.87 2.07
C ALA A 273 -30.56 30.92 0.54
N ALA A 274 -30.03 32.03 0.02
CA ALA A 274 -29.62 32.13 -1.38
C ALA A 274 -28.50 31.12 -1.73
N TYR A 275 -27.56 30.87 -0.80
CA TYR A 275 -26.52 29.86 -1.01
C TYR A 275 -27.07 28.43 -0.93
N ALA A 276 -27.98 28.17 0.01
CA ALA A 276 -28.68 26.88 0.09
C ALA A 276 -29.51 26.59 -1.17
N LYS A 277 -30.12 27.61 -1.79
CA LYS A 277 -30.78 27.48 -3.09
C LYS A 277 -29.82 27.11 -4.23
N GLU A 278 -28.63 27.71 -4.27
CA GLU A 278 -27.57 27.32 -5.23
C GLU A 278 -27.17 25.85 -5.04
N VAL A 279 -26.98 25.39 -3.79
CA VAL A 279 -26.68 23.98 -3.47
C VAL A 279 -27.78 23.04 -3.99
N LEU A 280 -29.06 23.37 -3.80
CA LEU A 280 -30.16 22.54 -4.30
C LEU A 280 -30.33 22.61 -5.83
N SER A 281 -30.03 23.75 -6.45
CA SER A 281 -30.10 23.92 -7.92
C SER A 281 -29.03 23.12 -8.67
N TYR A 282 -27.93 22.78 -8.01
CA TYR A 282 -26.84 21.95 -8.55
C TYR A 282 -26.97 20.46 -8.21
N LEU A 283 -27.96 20.08 -7.39
CA LEU A 283 -28.19 18.69 -7.00
C LEU A 283 -28.87 17.93 -8.17
N PRO A 284 -28.35 16.77 -8.61
CA PRO A 284 -28.93 16.03 -9.74
C PRO A 284 -30.24 15.32 -9.35
N SER A 285 -31.16 15.19 -10.30
CA SER A 285 -32.44 14.48 -10.09
C SER A 285 -32.27 12.96 -10.01
N ASN A 286 -32.86 12.33 -9.00
CA ASN A 286 -33.08 10.88 -8.95
C ASN A 286 -34.15 10.45 -9.97
N GLN A 287 -33.80 10.35 -11.25
CA GLN A 287 -34.66 9.62 -12.20
C GLN A 287 -34.46 8.12 -11.99
N GLY A 288 -35.50 7.48 -11.45
CA GLY A 288 -35.51 6.05 -11.11
C GLY A 288 -35.18 5.14 -12.29
N GLY A 289 -33.91 4.77 -12.42
CA GLY A 289 -33.50 3.63 -13.24
C GLY A 289 -33.99 2.36 -12.57
N ASN A 290 -34.89 1.63 -13.25
CA ASN A 290 -35.36 0.31 -12.82
C ASN A 290 -34.17 -0.56 -12.37
N GLN A 291 -34.10 -0.87 -11.07
CA GLN A 291 -33.18 -1.88 -10.57
C GLN A 291 -33.64 -3.25 -11.04
N GLN A 292 -33.15 -3.66 -12.22
CA GLN A 292 -32.89 -5.07 -12.43
C GLN A 292 -31.77 -5.46 -11.47
N ASP A 293 -32.03 -6.50 -10.66
CA ASP A 293 -31.03 -7.20 -9.86
C ASP A 293 -30.00 -7.90 -10.78
N SER A 294 -29.17 -7.12 -11.46
CA SER A 294 -27.90 -7.61 -11.98
C SER A 294 -26.93 -7.65 -10.81
N GLN A 295 -26.76 -8.82 -10.21
CA GLN A 295 -25.63 -9.12 -9.32
C GLN A 295 -24.32 -8.91 -10.09
N LYS A 296 -23.83 -7.67 -10.16
CA LYS A 296 -22.44 -7.40 -10.47
C LYS A 296 -21.64 -7.76 -9.23
N SER A 297 -21.25 -9.02 -9.19
CA SER A 297 -20.22 -9.55 -8.30
C SER A 297 -19.05 -8.56 -8.26
N SER A 298 -18.66 -8.11 -7.06
CA SER A 298 -17.55 -7.18 -6.90
C SER A 298 -16.28 -7.78 -7.53
N PRO A 299 -15.27 -6.96 -7.89
CA PRO A 299 -14.01 -7.49 -8.38
C PRO A 299 -13.32 -8.48 -7.40
N PHE A 300 -13.74 -8.56 -6.15
CA PHE A 300 -13.16 -9.43 -5.13
C PHE A 300 -14.02 -10.65 -4.79
N SER A 301 -15.07 -10.95 -5.57
CA SER A 301 -16.15 -11.90 -5.22
C SER A 301 -15.78 -13.38 -5.05
N THR A 302 -14.53 -13.79 -5.30
CA THR A 302 -14.03 -15.16 -5.11
C THR A 302 -13.15 -15.31 -3.86
N GLN A 303 -13.61 -14.79 -2.72
CA GLN A 303 -12.91 -14.90 -1.43
C GLN A 303 -13.04 -16.29 -0.78
N ASP A 304 -12.30 -17.29 -1.27
CA ASP A 304 -12.14 -18.58 -0.56
C ASP A 304 -10.71 -19.08 -0.36
N VAL A 305 -9.69 -18.36 -0.81
CA VAL A 305 -8.28 -18.66 -0.51
C VAL A 305 -7.57 -17.39 -0.07
N ARG A 306 -7.22 -17.30 1.24
CA ARG A 306 -6.01 -16.63 1.82
C ARG A 306 -6.09 -16.28 3.32
N LEU A 307 -7.26 -16.32 3.97
CA LEU A 307 -7.31 -16.15 5.45
C LEU A 307 -6.73 -17.33 6.23
N ALA A 308 -6.65 -18.53 5.63
CA ALA A 308 -6.09 -19.74 6.25
C ALA A 308 -4.58 -19.67 6.55
N GLN A 309 -3.85 -18.69 5.98
CA GLN A 309 -2.39 -18.54 6.17
C GLN A 309 -2.00 -17.56 7.29
N ALA A 310 -2.94 -16.71 7.74
CA ALA A 310 -2.70 -15.71 8.77
C ALA A 310 -2.93 -16.24 10.21
N LEU A 311 -3.32 -17.51 10.35
CA LEU A 311 -3.87 -18.05 11.59
C LEU A 311 -3.14 -19.32 12.06
N PRO A 312 -2.36 -19.23 13.15
CA PRO A 312 -1.95 -20.39 13.93
C PRO A 312 -3.18 -21.00 14.63
N GLU A 313 -3.89 -21.88 13.94
CA GLU A 313 -4.79 -22.82 14.62
C GLU A 313 -3.96 -23.78 15.48
N ARG A 314 -4.13 -23.68 16.81
CA ARG A 314 -3.97 -24.76 17.82
C ARG A 314 -4.11 -24.28 19.25
N TRP A 315 -4.13 -22.96 19.50
CA TRP A 315 -4.29 -22.44 20.86
C TRP A 315 -5.71 -21.94 21.15
N ALA A 316 -6.28 -22.42 22.25
CA ALA A 316 -7.45 -21.87 22.91
C ALA A 316 -7.34 -20.35 23.11
N PHE A 317 -8.35 -19.63 22.63
CA PHE A 317 -8.48 -18.18 22.75
C PHE A 317 -9.56 -17.91 23.79
N VAL A 318 -9.18 -17.33 24.93
CA VAL A 318 -10.00 -17.20 26.14
C VAL A 318 -9.70 -15.85 26.80
N GLY A 319 -10.68 -15.21 27.43
CA GLY A 319 -10.46 -14.02 28.26
C GLY A 319 -10.25 -12.73 27.48
N ARG A 320 -10.86 -12.67 26.29
CA ARG A 320 -10.80 -11.55 25.33
C ARG A 320 -12.19 -11.11 24.86
N GLU A 321 -13.22 -11.50 25.60
CA GLU A 321 -14.62 -11.30 25.24
C GLU A 321 -14.99 -9.80 25.30
N GLU A 322 -14.38 -9.03 26.21
CA GLU A 322 -14.54 -7.58 26.29
C GLU A 322 -13.91 -6.84 25.09
N GLU A 323 -12.72 -7.24 24.65
CA GLU A 323 -12.07 -6.65 23.48
C GLU A 323 -12.73 -7.08 22.17
N LEU A 324 -13.22 -8.32 22.08
CA LEU A 324 -14.05 -8.76 20.96
C LEU A 324 -15.38 -8.01 20.92
N ALA A 325 -16.11 -7.87 22.04
CA ALA A 325 -17.35 -7.11 22.10
C ALA A 325 -17.15 -5.63 21.73
N TYR A 326 -16.01 -5.05 22.10
CA TYR A 326 -15.63 -3.71 21.66
C TYR A 326 -15.36 -3.63 20.14
N LEU A 327 -14.64 -4.59 19.55
CA LEU A 327 -14.46 -4.62 18.09
C LEU A 327 -15.78 -4.84 17.36
N GLU A 328 -16.68 -5.65 17.91
CA GLU A 328 -18.05 -5.87 17.42
C GLU A 328 -18.87 -4.57 17.45
N GLN A 329 -18.80 -3.79 18.54
CA GLN A 329 -19.49 -2.52 18.70
C GLN A 329 -19.00 -1.46 17.68
N GLU A 330 -17.68 -1.31 17.55
CA GLU A 330 -17.07 -0.24 16.76
C GLU A 330 -16.99 -0.58 15.26
N LEU A 331 -16.52 -1.78 14.91
CA LEU A 331 -16.26 -2.23 13.53
C LEU A 331 -17.17 -3.36 13.02
N GLY A 332 -17.98 -3.98 13.88
CA GLY A 332 -18.86 -5.08 13.47
C GLY A 332 -19.84 -4.68 12.37
N TYR A 333 -20.24 -5.66 11.57
CA TYR A 333 -21.19 -5.48 10.47
C TYR A 333 -22.50 -4.81 10.94
N LYS A 334 -22.95 -3.82 10.17
CA LYS A 334 -24.20 -3.07 10.39
C LYS A 334 -25.03 -3.15 9.12
N ASP A 335 -26.35 -3.32 9.26
CA ASP A 335 -27.25 -3.47 8.10
C ASP A 335 -27.31 -2.21 7.23
N GLN A 336 -27.19 -1.03 7.87
CA GLN A 336 -27.00 0.23 7.17
C GLN A 336 -25.50 0.44 6.84
N PRO A 337 -25.16 0.84 5.60
CA PRO A 337 -23.78 1.04 5.19
C PRO A 337 -23.14 2.23 5.95
N PRO A 338 -21.85 2.15 6.32
CA PRO A 338 -21.21 3.18 7.11
C PRO A 338 -21.12 4.50 6.33
N LEU A 339 -21.79 5.56 6.84
CA LEU A 339 -21.84 6.89 6.21
C LEU A 339 -20.46 7.52 6.03
N GLN A 340 -19.53 7.18 6.93
CA GLN A 340 -18.11 7.57 6.93
C GLN A 340 -17.25 6.37 7.36
N LYS A 341 -15.94 6.41 7.11
CA LYS A 341 -15.03 5.33 7.55
C LYS A 341 -14.95 5.23 9.07
N CYS A 342 -14.93 4.00 9.58
CA CYS A 342 -14.66 3.69 10.97
C CYS A 342 -13.24 3.15 11.10
N ILE A 343 -12.37 3.79 11.90
CA ILE A 343 -11.00 3.33 12.13
C ILE A 343 -10.83 2.99 13.60
N VAL A 344 -10.54 1.73 13.92
CA VAL A 344 -10.12 1.31 15.26
C VAL A 344 -8.64 0.97 15.25
N GLY A 345 -7.91 1.52 16.21
CA GLY A 345 -6.52 1.19 16.44
C GLY A 345 -6.32 0.30 17.66
N LEU A 346 -5.66 -0.84 17.49
CA LEU A 346 -5.18 -1.70 18.58
C LEU A 346 -3.68 -1.49 18.77
N TRP A 347 -3.29 -0.86 19.87
CA TRP A 347 -1.89 -0.77 20.27
C TRP A 347 -1.61 -1.63 21.50
N GLY A 348 -0.36 -1.97 21.71
CA GLY A 348 0.05 -2.79 22.84
C GLY A 348 1.33 -3.55 22.57
N LEU A 349 1.83 -4.17 23.62
CA LEU A 349 3.18 -4.71 23.67
C LEU A 349 3.40 -5.91 22.74
N SER A 350 4.65 -6.32 22.52
CA SER A 350 4.95 -7.54 21.75
C SER A 350 4.37 -8.77 22.45
N GLY A 351 3.94 -9.79 21.72
CA GLY A 351 3.42 -11.03 22.30
C GLY A 351 2.06 -10.93 23.03
N VAL A 352 1.44 -9.74 23.11
CA VAL A 352 0.15 -9.54 23.84
C VAL A 352 -1.08 -10.10 23.11
N GLY A 353 -0.93 -10.53 21.85
CA GLY A 353 -2.00 -11.17 21.07
C GLY A 353 -2.80 -10.25 20.13
N LYS A 354 -2.30 -9.06 19.77
CA LYS A 354 -3.02 -8.11 18.87
C LYS A 354 -3.46 -8.74 17.54
N SER A 355 -2.53 -9.34 16.79
CA SER A 355 -2.81 -10.00 15.50
C SER A 355 -3.78 -11.17 15.66
N GLN A 356 -3.66 -11.92 16.76
CA GLN A 356 -4.56 -13.03 17.09
C GLN A 356 -5.99 -12.54 17.41
N LEU A 357 -6.13 -11.45 18.15
CA LEU A 357 -7.42 -10.79 18.44
C LEU A 357 -8.06 -10.25 17.16
N ALA A 358 -7.29 -9.54 16.32
CA ALA A 358 -7.75 -9.04 15.02
C ALA A 358 -8.23 -10.19 14.11
N SER A 359 -7.50 -11.30 14.07
CA SER A 359 -7.84 -12.45 13.24
C SER A 359 -9.03 -13.26 13.78
N ARG A 360 -9.19 -13.35 15.11
CA ARG A 360 -10.40 -13.91 15.75
C ARG A 360 -11.64 -13.06 15.45
N PHE A 361 -11.54 -11.74 15.51
CA PHE A 361 -12.60 -10.82 15.11
C PHE A 361 -12.99 -11.00 13.64
N VAL A 362 -12.01 -11.03 12.73
CA VAL A 362 -12.22 -11.31 11.30
C VAL A 362 -12.95 -12.63 11.05
N ASN A 363 -12.53 -13.72 11.70
CA ASN A 363 -13.22 -15.02 11.56
C ASN A 363 -14.66 -14.99 12.09
N HIS A 364 -14.91 -14.26 13.17
CA HIS A 364 -16.25 -14.11 13.76
C HIS A 364 -17.18 -13.30 12.85
N GLN A 365 -16.67 -12.22 12.26
CA GLN A 365 -17.39 -11.42 11.28
C GLN A 365 -17.69 -12.23 10.01
N ARG A 366 -16.73 -12.99 9.47
CA ARG A 366 -16.93 -13.84 8.29
C ARG A 366 -17.97 -14.94 8.52
N SER A 367 -17.99 -15.57 9.71
CA SER A 367 -18.94 -16.67 9.99
C SER A 367 -20.38 -16.19 10.22
N LYS A 368 -20.56 -14.95 10.73
CA LYS A 368 -21.87 -14.31 10.84
C LYS A 368 -22.36 -13.65 9.54
N HIS A 369 -21.45 -13.04 8.79
CA HIS A 369 -21.77 -12.14 7.67
C HIS A 369 -21.00 -12.54 6.41
N SER A 370 -21.50 -13.55 5.71
CA SER A 370 -20.92 -14.05 4.44
C SER A 370 -20.88 -13.02 3.29
N LYS A 371 -21.52 -11.86 3.46
CA LYS A 371 -21.51 -10.73 2.52
C LYS A 371 -20.49 -9.64 2.87
N LEU A 372 -19.79 -9.72 4.00
CA LEU A 372 -18.75 -8.77 4.37
C LEU A 372 -17.45 -9.12 3.63
N GLU A 373 -16.94 -8.23 2.79
CA GLU A 373 -15.63 -8.40 2.17
C GLU A 373 -14.51 -8.09 3.16
N ILE A 374 -13.50 -8.97 3.26
CA ILE A 374 -12.40 -8.78 4.21
C ILE A 374 -11.07 -8.71 3.46
N PHE A 375 -10.24 -7.73 3.84
CA PHE A 375 -8.92 -7.48 3.28
C PHE A 375 -7.88 -7.44 4.41
N TRP A 376 -6.72 -8.07 4.22
CA TRP A 376 -5.65 -8.12 5.22
C TRP A 376 -4.30 -7.75 4.61
N ILE A 377 -3.64 -6.75 5.18
CA ILE A 377 -2.38 -6.17 4.69
C ILE A 377 -1.33 -6.19 5.82
N SER A 378 -0.08 -6.55 5.49
CA SER A 378 1.05 -6.36 6.41
C SER A 378 1.53 -4.90 6.44
N GLY A 379 1.60 -4.29 7.61
CA GLY A 379 2.16 -2.96 7.87
C GLY A 379 3.61 -2.98 8.36
N GLU A 380 4.30 -4.12 8.31
CA GLU A 380 5.65 -4.30 8.87
C GLU A 380 6.72 -3.48 8.13
N SER A 381 6.63 -3.40 6.80
CA SER A 381 7.51 -2.58 5.94
C SER A 381 6.76 -2.09 4.71
N GLN A 382 7.37 -1.17 3.97
CA GLN A 382 6.86 -0.68 2.70
C GLN A 382 6.66 -1.81 1.68
N GLU A 383 7.64 -2.68 1.56
CA GLU A 383 7.64 -3.82 0.64
C GLU A 383 6.56 -4.83 1.02
N ALA A 384 6.43 -5.15 2.32
CA ALA A 384 5.41 -6.06 2.82
C ALA A 384 3.99 -5.52 2.56
N PHE A 385 3.79 -4.20 2.70
CA PHE A 385 2.52 -3.53 2.43
C PHE A 385 2.18 -3.51 0.94
N GLU A 386 3.12 -3.05 0.10
CA GLU A 386 2.97 -3.02 -1.36
C GLU A 386 2.68 -4.43 -1.90
N GLN A 387 3.42 -5.44 -1.45
CA GLN A 387 3.27 -6.83 -1.89
C GLN A 387 1.93 -7.44 -1.46
N SER A 388 1.50 -7.22 -0.21
CA SER A 388 0.20 -7.71 0.29
C SER A 388 -0.98 -7.25 -0.58
N VAL A 389 -0.98 -5.98 -1.01
CA VAL A 389 -2.03 -5.44 -1.89
C VAL A 389 -1.95 -6.04 -3.29
N ILE A 390 -0.75 -6.13 -3.85
CA ILE A 390 -0.53 -6.71 -5.19
C ILE A 390 -0.99 -8.17 -5.24
N ASP A 391 -0.75 -8.94 -4.19
CA ASP A 391 -1.18 -10.34 -4.14
C ASP A 391 -2.70 -10.47 -4.07
N MET A 392 -3.39 -9.62 -3.28
CA MET A 392 -4.87 -9.56 -3.29
C MET A 392 -5.44 -9.24 -4.67
N LEU A 393 -4.84 -8.30 -5.41
CA LEU A 393 -5.28 -7.93 -6.76
C LEU A 393 -5.08 -9.06 -7.80
N LYS A 394 -4.16 -10.01 -7.54
CA LYS A 394 -3.82 -11.14 -8.43
C LYS A 394 -4.64 -12.41 -8.19
N ALA A 395 -5.59 -12.43 -7.26
CA ALA A 395 -6.35 -13.64 -6.93
C ALA A 395 -7.27 -14.09 -8.11
N PRO A 396 -7.37 -15.39 -8.40
CA PRO A 396 -8.21 -15.88 -9.50
C PRO A 396 -9.71 -15.65 -9.22
N GLY A 397 -10.43 -15.26 -10.28
CA GLY A 397 -11.86 -14.92 -10.22
C GLY A 397 -12.17 -13.43 -10.07
N ASN A 398 -11.15 -12.56 -9.98
CA ASN A 398 -11.31 -11.13 -10.13
C ASN A 398 -11.55 -10.76 -11.62
N PRO A 399 -12.60 -10.03 -12.01
CA PRO A 399 -12.77 -9.49 -13.38
C PRO A 399 -11.67 -8.52 -13.83
N VAL A 400 -10.89 -7.93 -12.92
CA VAL A 400 -9.65 -7.20 -13.27
C VAL A 400 -8.52 -8.18 -13.66
N ALA A 401 -8.68 -9.48 -13.39
CA ALA A 401 -7.83 -10.57 -13.87
C ALA A 401 -8.45 -11.33 -15.07
N SER A 402 -9.61 -10.91 -15.60
CA SER A 402 -10.20 -11.48 -16.82
C SER A 402 -9.85 -10.67 -18.08
N GLU A 403 -8.59 -10.30 -18.20
CA GLU A 403 -7.83 -10.04 -19.44
C GLU A 403 -6.34 -9.97 -19.05
N ASN A 404 -5.42 -10.12 -20.02
CA ASN A 404 -3.96 -10.18 -19.77
C ASN A 404 -3.33 -8.79 -19.47
N THR A 405 -3.98 -8.00 -18.60
CA THR A 405 -3.77 -6.55 -18.44
C THR A 405 -3.55 -6.07 -17.00
N LEU A 406 -3.44 -6.95 -15.99
CA LEU A 406 -2.81 -6.59 -14.71
C LEU A 406 -1.29 -6.82 -14.76
N PRO A 407 -0.44 -5.77 -14.74
CA PRO A 407 1.00 -5.91 -14.94
C PRO A 407 1.68 -6.64 -13.76
N VAL A 408 2.23 -7.85 -14.01
CA VAL A 408 2.61 -8.88 -13.01
C VAL A 408 3.64 -8.46 -11.91
N ARG A 409 4.29 -7.31 -12.01
CA ARG A 409 4.91 -6.46 -10.95
C ARG A 409 5.22 -5.12 -11.61
N SER A 410 4.51 -4.13 -11.13
CA SER A 410 4.58 -2.71 -11.45
C SER A 410 5.93 -2.06 -11.08
N SER A 411 6.26 -0.93 -11.72
CA SER A 411 7.27 0.06 -11.25
C SER A 411 7.02 0.49 -9.78
N HIS A 412 7.95 1.18 -9.09
CA HIS A 412 7.64 1.64 -7.72
C HIS A 412 6.44 2.59 -7.69
N GLU A 413 6.41 3.53 -8.62
CA GLU A 413 5.29 4.45 -8.85
C GLU A 413 4.01 3.69 -9.21
N GLN A 414 4.11 2.62 -9.99
CA GLN A 414 2.96 1.78 -10.33
C GLN A 414 2.56 0.81 -9.20
N ARG A 415 3.44 0.42 -8.27
CA ARG A 415 3.06 -0.32 -7.05
C ARG A 415 2.29 0.63 -6.15
N ILE A 416 2.78 1.85 -5.99
CA ILE A 416 2.04 2.96 -5.39
C ILE A 416 0.73 3.22 -6.16
N ALA A 417 0.69 3.12 -7.49
CA ALA A 417 -0.53 3.31 -8.29
C ALA A 417 -1.52 2.16 -8.13
N LEU A 418 -1.08 0.89 -8.06
CA LEU A 418 -1.94 -0.27 -7.77
C LEU A 418 -2.45 -0.25 -6.32
N VAL A 419 -1.62 0.17 -5.38
CA VAL A 419 -2.03 0.43 -4.00
C VAL A 419 -3.07 1.54 -3.99
N ASN A 420 -2.80 2.69 -4.62
CA ASN A 420 -3.77 3.78 -4.76
C ASN A 420 -5.06 3.31 -5.48
N SER A 421 -4.98 2.47 -6.52
CA SER A 421 -6.16 1.98 -7.23
C SER A 421 -6.98 1.02 -6.38
N PHE A 422 -6.35 0.17 -5.57
CA PHE A 422 -7.03 -0.63 -4.54
C PHE A 422 -7.77 0.27 -3.55
N PHE A 423 -7.13 1.30 -3.00
CA PHE A 423 -7.78 2.27 -2.10
C PHE A 423 -8.86 3.13 -2.79
N VAL A 424 -8.76 3.38 -4.10
CA VAL A 424 -9.80 4.03 -4.92
C VAL A 424 -10.97 3.08 -5.19
N GLU A 425 -10.72 1.79 -5.42
CA GLU A 425 -11.76 0.80 -5.68
C GLU A 425 -12.54 0.46 -4.40
N LEU A 426 -11.88 0.37 -3.24
CA LEU A 426 -12.54 0.31 -1.93
C LEU A 426 -13.51 1.49 -1.71
N ASN A 427 -13.19 2.67 -2.22
CA ASN A 427 -14.07 3.86 -2.19
C ASN A 427 -15.24 3.78 -3.19
N ARG A 428 -15.17 2.92 -4.21
CA ARG A 428 -16.23 2.71 -5.22
C ARG A 428 -17.20 1.58 -4.86
N LEU A 429 -16.82 0.67 -3.97
CA LEU A 429 -17.70 -0.39 -3.47
C LEU A 429 -18.98 0.22 -2.89
N ALA A 430 -20.09 0.04 -3.60
CA ALA A 430 -21.30 0.86 -3.49
C ALA A 430 -21.98 0.78 -2.13
N ASP A 431 -21.85 -0.36 -1.43
CA ASP A 431 -22.35 -0.54 -0.07
C ASP A 431 -21.31 -0.23 1.02
N SER A 432 -20.03 -0.09 0.66
CA SER A 432 -18.92 0.10 1.59
C SER A 432 -18.86 -0.92 2.73
N ARG A 433 -19.42 -2.13 2.53
CA ARG A 433 -19.48 -3.21 3.52
C ARG A 433 -18.23 -4.09 3.44
N TRP A 434 -17.10 -3.48 3.76
CA TRP A 434 -15.81 -4.14 3.81
C TRP A 434 -15.05 -3.84 5.10
N LEU A 435 -14.19 -4.78 5.49
CA LEU A 435 -13.29 -4.69 6.64
C LEU A 435 -11.84 -4.80 6.16
N LEU A 436 -11.05 -3.74 6.36
CA LEU A 436 -9.63 -3.71 6.05
C LEU A 436 -8.79 -3.82 7.33
N VAL A 437 -7.99 -4.88 7.45
CA VAL A 437 -7.00 -5.05 8.52
C VAL A 437 -5.61 -4.68 8.03
N ILE A 438 -4.90 -3.83 8.77
CA ILE A 438 -3.48 -3.53 8.55
C ILE A 438 -2.71 -3.92 9.81
N ASP A 439 -2.01 -5.05 9.76
CA ASP A 439 -1.38 -5.69 10.92
C ASP A 439 0.12 -5.37 11.02
N GLY A 440 0.59 -5.04 12.23
CA GLY A 440 2.02 -4.88 12.50
C GLY A 440 2.62 -3.53 12.05
N VAL A 441 1.82 -2.45 12.00
CA VAL A 441 2.25 -1.09 11.63
C VAL A 441 3.56 -0.73 12.33
N SER A 442 4.63 -0.55 11.55
CA SER A 442 5.97 -0.21 12.02
C SER A 442 6.27 1.30 11.86
N GLY A 443 7.28 1.79 12.58
CA GLY A 443 7.54 3.23 12.70
C GLY A 443 8.44 3.74 11.57
N LYS A 444 8.55 5.07 11.44
CA LYS A 444 9.48 5.72 10.50
C LYS A 444 10.86 5.04 10.57
N GLN A 445 11.22 4.30 9.53
CA GLN A 445 12.57 3.75 9.39
C GLN A 445 13.54 4.94 9.39
N TYR A 446 14.69 4.77 10.06
CA TYR A 446 15.65 5.85 10.27
C TYR A 446 15.97 6.58 8.96
N MET A 447 15.82 7.91 8.98
CA MET A 447 16.09 8.82 7.85
C MET A 447 17.40 8.44 7.15
N ASN A 448 17.30 8.02 5.89
CA ASN A 448 18.44 8.05 4.98
C ASN A 448 18.49 9.48 4.40
N PRO A 449 19.51 10.31 4.71
CA PRO A 449 19.53 11.72 4.31
C PRO A 449 19.43 11.94 2.79
N ASN A 450 19.74 10.91 2.00
CA ASN A 450 19.81 10.96 0.54
C ASN A 450 18.51 10.48 -0.15
N ASN A 451 17.44 10.15 0.56
CA ASN A 451 16.16 9.79 -0.07
C ASN A 451 14.94 10.23 0.79
N PRO A 452 14.29 11.37 0.47
CA PRO A 452 13.33 12.03 1.37
C PRO A 452 11.90 11.45 1.36
N ILE A 453 11.59 10.47 0.52
CA ILE A 453 10.25 9.89 0.41
C ILE A 453 10.04 8.84 1.51
N SER A 454 9.56 9.27 2.68
CA SER A 454 9.13 8.37 3.75
C SER A 454 7.80 7.71 3.39
N PHE A 455 7.78 6.37 3.32
CA PHE A 455 6.53 5.62 3.22
C PHE A 455 5.62 5.87 4.44
N ASP A 456 4.39 6.33 4.18
CA ASP A 456 3.38 6.59 5.22
C ASP A 456 2.07 5.86 4.92
N ILE A 457 1.81 4.78 5.68
CA ILE A 457 0.56 4.00 5.66
C ILE A 457 -0.66 4.92 5.89
N HIS A 458 -0.51 5.96 6.71
CA HIS A 458 -1.60 6.89 7.03
C HIS A 458 -2.08 7.68 5.81
N SER A 459 -1.22 7.90 4.81
CA SER A 459 -1.60 8.60 3.57
C SER A 459 -2.59 7.79 2.73
N PHE A 460 -2.58 6.46 2.83
CA PHE A 460 -3.51 5.57 2.12
C PHE A 460 -4.83 5.44 2.89
N VAL A 461 -4.75 5.17 4.20
CA VAL A 461 -5.92 5.14 5.11
C VAL A 461 -6.65 6.50 5.12
N GLY A 462 -5.92 7.60 4.96
CA GLY A 462 -6.45 8.95 4.83
C GLY A 462 -7.39 9.14 3.64
N LYS A 463 -7.11 8.50 2.50
CA LYS A 463 -7.88 8.62 1.25
C LYS A 463 -9.22 7.86 1.24
N LEU A 464 -9.44 6.95 2.18
CA LEU A 464 -10.70 6.23 2.30
C LEU A 464 -11.82 7.15 2.81
N ASN A 465 -13.05 6.96 2.31
CA ASN A 465 -14.22 7.77 2.65
C ASN A 465 -15.22 7.01 3.55
N ARG A 466 -15.32 5.69 3.38
CA ARG A 466 -16.25 4.78 4.06
C ARG A 466 -15.53 3.47 4.44
N GLY A 467 -16.26 2.50 4.98
CA GLY A 467 -15.78 1.15 5.35
C GLY A 467 -15.17 1.04 6.76
N SER A 468 -14.95 -0.19 7.20
CA SER A 468 -14.37 -0.53 8.51
C SER A 468 -12.88 -0.81 8.40
N ILE A 469 -12.06 -0.24 9.28
CA ILE A 469 -10.60 -0.33 9.22
C ILE A 469 -10.04 -0.67 10.61
N LEU A 470 -9.26 -1.74 10.70
CA LEU A 470 -8.59 -2.20 11.92
C LEU A 470 -7.07 -2.10 11.75
N LEU A 471 -6.41 -1.34 12.62
CA LEU A 471 -4.96 -1.15 12.60
C LEU A 471 -4.33 -1.81 13.83
N THR A 472 -3.22 -2.54 13.70
CA THR A 472 -2.45 -3.01 14.86
C THR A 472 -1.05 -2.41 14.90
N ALA A 473 -0.60 -1.97 16.08
CA ALA A 473 0.73 -1.36 16.26
C ALA A 473 1.38 -1.72 17.61
N ARG A 474 2.71 -1.63 17.70
CA ARG A 474 3.45 -1.92 18.94
C ARG A 474 3.42 -0.74 19.94
N ARG A 475 3.47 0.50 19.45
CA ARG A 475 3.45 1.72 20.26
C ARG A 475 2.19 2.53 19.93
N ARG A 476 1.75 3.36 20.87
CA ARG A 476 0.55 4.21 20.74
C ARG A 476 0.70 5.27 19.65
N ASP A 477 1.85 5.93 19.59
CA ASP A 477 2.15 7.06 18.67
C ASP A 477 2.01 6.73 17.18
N MET A 478 2.06 5.43 16.86
CA MET A 478 1.95 4.89 15.51
C MET A 478 0.52 4.89 14.99
N ILE A 479 -0.48 5.01 15.88
CA ILE A 479 -1.91 5.00 15.52
C ILE A 479 -2.74 6.03 16.30
N GLU A 480 -2.11 6.87 17.13
CA GLU A 480 -2.79 7.87 17.99
C GLU A 480 -3.59 8.94 17.25
N ARG A 481 -3.33 9.11 15.94
CA ARG A 481 -4.13 9.97 15.06
C ARG A 481 -5.53 9.41 14.74
N TYR A 482 -5.81 8.17 15.11
CA TYR A 482 -7.09 7.51 14.88
C TYR A 482 -7.83 7.28 16.19
N HIS A 483 -9.15 7.40 16.16
CA HIS A 483 -10.00 7.18 17.31
C HIS A 483 -11.26 6.39 16.91
N PRO A 484 -11.66 5.39 17.71
CA PRO A 484 -11.10 5.04 19.01
C PRO A 484 -9.86 4.12 18.93
N ILE A 485 -8.89 4.37 19.81
CA ILE A 485 -7.73 3.49 20.03
C ILE A 485 -7.87 2.74 21.36
N ARG A 486 -7.60 1.43 21.36
CA ARG A 486 -7.63 0.58 22.54
C ARG A 486 -6.27 -0.06 22.79
N GLU A 487 -5.81 0.01 24.04
CA GLU A 487 -4.67 -0.77 24.50
C GLU A 487 -5.09 -2.23 24.69
N VAL A 488 -4.44 -3.15 23.99
CA VAL A 488 -4.57 -4.58 24.24
C VAL A 488 -3.65 -4.93 25.41
N LYS A 489 -4.23 -5.09 26.59
CA LYS A 489 -3.54 -5.45 27.85
C LYS A 489 -3.30 -6.96 27.93
N GLY A 490 -2.65 -7.44 28.99
CA GLY A 490 -2.61 -8.87 29.30
C GLY A 490 -4.01 -9.45 29.56
N LEU A 491 -4.13 -10.77 29.49
CA LEU A 491 -5.28 -11.54 29.96
C LEU A 491 -5.50 -11.32 31.47
N LYS A 492 -6.75 -11.43 31.93
CA LYS A 492 -7.06 -11.47 33.37
C LYS A 492 -6.55 -12.77 33.97
N ASP A 493 -6.18 -12.75 35.26
CA ASP A 493 -5.62 -13.91 35.97
C ASP A 493 -6.53 -15.14 35.87
N GLU A 494 -7.84 -14.99 35.99
CA GLU A 494 -8.83 -16.07 35.80
C GLU A 494 -8.71 -16.76 34.42
N ALA A 495 -8.51 -15.99 33.36
CA ALA A 495 -8.36 -16.54 32.00
C ALA A 495 -7.00 -17.26 31.83
N VAL A 496 -5.94 -16.75 32.46
CA VAL A 496 -4.64 -17.43 32.51
C VAL A 496 -4.78 -18.76 33.24
N ILE A 497 -5.43 -18.78 34.41
CA ILE A 497 -5.67 -19.98 35.22
C ILE A 497 -6.51 -21.01 34.44
N ASN A 498 -7.53 -20.57 33.70
CA ASN A 498 -8.34 -21.46 32.86
C ASN A 498 -7.54 -22.05 31.69
N LEU A 499 -6.64 -21.28 31.06
CA LEU A 499 -5.75 -21.79 30.01
C LEU A 499 -4.71 -22.78 30.57
N LEU A 500 -4.14 -22.52 31.74
CA LEU A 500 -3.25 -23.46 32.44
C LEU A 500 -3.95 -24.80 32.66
N LYS A 501 -5.16 -24.79 33.25
CA LYS A 501 -5.97 -26.00 33.51
C LYS A 501 -6.38 -26.77 32.24
N LEU A 502 -6.45 -26.11 31.09
CA LEU A 502 -6.81 -26.73 29.82
C LEU A 502 -5.62 -27.42 29.12
N GLN A 503 -4.39 -26.99 29.41
CA GLN A 503 -3.20 -27.36 28.61
C GLN A 503 -2.07 -28.02 29.39
N VAL A 504 -2.07 -27.89 30.71
CA VAL A 504 -1.12 -28.54 31.61
C VAL A 504 -1.85 -29.71 32.28
N ASP A 505 -1.16 -30.84 32.43
CA ASP A 505 -1.68 -32.00 33.17
C ASP A 505 -2.06 -31.58 34.59
N SER A 506 -3.25 -31.98 35.05
CA SER A 506 -3.74 -31.66 36.40
C SER A 506 -2.78 -32.11 37.50
N GLN A 507 -1.99 -33.15 37.26
CA GLN A 507 -0.97 -33.61 38.21
C GLN A 507 0.11 -32.57 38.52
N LEU A 508 0.45 -31.72 37.54
CA LEU A 508 1.48 -30.67 37.63
C LEU A 508 0.94 -29.35 38.22
N LEU A 509 -0.36 -29.27 38.50
CA LEU A 509 -1.06 -28.08 39.02
C LEU A 509 -1.49 -28.24 40.49
N ASN A 510 -1.17 -29.37 41.13
CA ASN A 510 -1.70 -29.79 42.43
C ASN A 510 -1.03 -29.11 43.64
N ASP A 511 0.13 -28.47 43.45
CA ASP A 511 0.97 -27.84 44.46
C ASP A 511 0.57 -26.39 44.77
N GLY A 512 -0.36 -25.82 43.99
CA GLY A 512 -0.77 -24.42 44.10
C GLY A 512 0.12 -23.48 43.27
N GLY A 513 -0.14 -22.17 43.33
CA GLY A 513 0.65 -21.17 42.62
C GLY A 513 0.10 -20.68 41.27
N MET A 514 -1.03 -21.20 40.77
CA MET A 514 -1.65 -20.72 39.51
C MET A 514 -1.91 -19.21 39.52
N GLU A 515 -2.36 -18.66 40.64
CA GLU A 515 -2.55 -17.22 40.86
C GLU A 515 -1.24 -16.44 40.95
N GLU A 516 -0.15 -17.07 41.40
CA GLU A 516 1.17 -16.43 41.44
C GLU A 516 1.79 -16.39 40.03
N LEU A 517 1.74 -17.49 39.27
CA LEU A 517 2.20 -17.50 37.89
C LEU A 517 1.41 -16.51 37.02
N ALA A 518 0.09 -16.42 37.18
CA ALA A 518 -0.73 -15.45 36.47
C ALA A 518 -0.27 -14.00 36.71
N ARG A 519 -0.03 -13.64 37.99
CA ARG A 519 0.51 -12.33 38.40
C ARG A 519 1.92 -12.07 37.86
N LEU A 520 2.81 -13.07 37.86
CA LEU A 520 4.18 -12.95 37.36
C LEU A 520 4.22 -12.70 35.83
N LEU A 521 3.39 -13.41 35.07
CA LEU A 521 3.29 -13.28 33.61
C LEU A 521 2.50 -12.03 33.17
N LYS A 522 1.79 -11.36 34.09
CA LYS A 522 0.89 -10.21 33.84
C LYS A 522 -0.06 -10.43 32.67
N GLY A 523 -0.54 -11.67 32.52
CA GLY A 523 -1.46 -12.08 31.46
C GLY A 523 -0.92 -12.06 30.02
N LEU A 524 0.39 -11.94 29.78
CA LEU A 524 0.92 -11.93 28.40
C LEU A 524 0.75 -13.31 27.74
N PRO A 525 -0.03 -13.45 26.65
CA PRO A 525 -0.23 -14.75 26.00
C PRO A 525 1.07 -15.40 25.56
N LEU A 526 1.97 -14.71 24.84
CA LEU A 526 3.23 -15.35 24.42
C LEU A 526 4.08 -15.83 25.61
N ALA A 527 4.07 -15.12 26.75
CA ALA A 527 4.80 -15.55 27.95
C ALA A 527 4.17 -16.81 28.59
N LEU A 528 2.83 -16.84 28.64
CA LEU A 528 2.07 -18.03 29.05
C LEU A 528 2.32 -19.23 28.13
N ARG A 529 2.58 -19.00 26.83
CA ARG A 529 2.84 -20.09 25.87
C ARG A 529 4.09 -20.84 26.26
N LEU A 530 5.14 -20.06 26.48
CA LEU A 530 6.47 -20.54 26.83
C LEU A 530 6.41 -21.23 28.19
N ALA A 531 5.73 -20.64 29.18
CA ALA A 531 5.50 -21.29 30.48
C ALA A 531 4.77 -22.64 30.35
N VAL A 532 3.62 -22.70 29.66
CA VAL A 532 2.87 -23.95 29.42
C VAL A 532 3.72 -24.96 28.66
N SER A 533 4.41 -24.54 27.60
CA SER A 533 5.32 -25.37 26.82
C SER A 533 6.42 -26.00 27.69
N ILE A 534 7.07 -25.20 28.54
CA ILE A 534 8.13 -25.67 29.44
C ILE A 534 7.57 -26.64 30.49
N ILE A 535 6.50 -26.25 31.19
CA ILE A 535 5.86 -27.05 32.24
C ILE A 535 5.40 -28.40 31.69
N SER A 536 4.67 -28.41 30.57
CA SER A 536 4.13 -29.64 29.98
C SER A 536 5.21 -30.55 29.37
N ARG A 537 6.27 -29.96 28.78
CA ARG A 537 7.39 -30.71 28.18
C ARG A 537 8.29 -31.36 29.23
N TYR A 538 8.71 -30.58 30.23
CA TYR A 538 9.70 -30.99 31.23
C TYR A 538 9.09 -31.52 32.53
N ARG A 539 7.75 -31.52 32.63
CA ARG A 539 6.98 -32.02 33.78
C ARG A 539 7.32 -31.31 35.10
N TYR A 540 7.62 -30.01 35.01
CA TYR A 540 7.78 -29.17 36.20
C TYR A 540 6.50 -29.13 37.02
N SER A 541 6.63 -29.14 38.36
CA SER A 541 5.54 -28.62 39.20
C SER A 541 5.41 -27.11 38.98
N LEU A 542 4.25 -26.56 39.33
CA LEU A 542 4.00 -25.15 39.13
C LEU A 542 4.90 -24.28 40.02
N SER A 543 5.21 -24.75 41.22
CA SER A 543 6.12 -24.14 42.18
C SER A 543 7.56 -24.12 41.67
N ASP A 544 8.05 -25.23 41.09
CA ASP A 544 9.42 -25.28 40.53
C ASP A 544 9.60 -24.23 39.42
N TYR A 545 8.62 -24.12 38.51
CA TYR A 545 8.65 -23.12 37.44
C TYR A 545 8.62 -21.69 38.00
N ILE A 546 7.79 -21.43 39.01
CA ILE A 546 7.70 -20.12 39.68
C ILE A 546 9.01 -19.78 40.42
N GLU A 547 9.69 -20.76 41.03
CA GLU A 547 10.98 -20.54 41.67
C GLU A 547 12.06 -20.19 40.65
N GLN A 548 12.17 -20.95 39.56
CA GLN A 548 13.09 -20.63 38.46
C GLN A 548 12.79 -19.25 37.85
N TRP A 549 11.51 -18.91 37.70
CA TRP A 549 11.09 -17.58 37.23
C TRP A 549 11.60 -16.44 38.10
N LYS A 550 11.48 -16.59 39.43
CA LYS A 550 11.96 -15.60 40.40
C LYS A 550 13.47 -15.48 40.37
N ASN A 551 14.17 -16.62 40.30
CA ASN A 551 15.63 -16.73 40.31
C ASN A 551 16.30 -16.32 38.97
N CYS A 552 15.56 -16.34 37.85
CA CYS A 552 16.04 -15.88 36.55
C CYS A 552 16.46 -14.39 36.59
N SER A 553 17.77 -14.14 36.46
CA SER A 553 18.37 -12.81 36.56
C SER A 553 18.19 -12.00 35.28
N TYR A 554 17.71 -10.76 35.38
CA TYR A 554 17.51 -9.88 34.23
C TYR A 554 18.59 -8.78 34.15
N ASN A 555 19.34 -8.75 33.03
CA ASN A 555 20.29 -7.67 32.75
C ASN A 555 19.59 -6.49 32.03
N ASN A 556 19.67 -5.31 32.63
CA ASN A 556 18.90 -4.12 32.24
C ASN A 556 19.14 -3.67 30.78
N GLY A 557 18.11 -3.78 29.94
CA GLY A 557 18.12 -3.22 28.58
C GLY A 557 16.76 -2.95 27.92
N LEU A 558 15.68 -3.62 28.36
CA LEU A 558 14.32 -3.44 27.85
C LEU A 558 13.31 -3.30 29.01
N LEU A 559 12.64 -2.15 29.10
CA LEU A 559 11.70 -1.86 30.18
C LEU A 559 10.41 -2.72 30.14
N GLY A 560 10.02 -3.24 31.31
CA GLY A 560 8.65 -3.63 31.69
C GLY A 560 8.09 -4.93 31.11
N THR A 561 8.10 -5.08 29.80
CA THR A 561 7.52 -6.25 29.09
C THR A 561 8.57 -7.08 28.38
N GLY A 562 9.71 -6.47 28.07
CA GLY A 562 10.91 -7.18 27.66
C GLY A 562 11.29 -8.21 28.72
N GLU A 563 11.34 -7.80 29.99
CA GLU A 563 11.69 -8.68 31.12
C GLU A 563 10.80 -9.94 31.24
N ILE A 564 9.48 -9.83 31.12
CA ILE A 564 8.59 -11.00 31.28
C ILE A 564 8.82 -11.99 30.13
N LEU A 565 8.77 -11.52 28.88
CA LEU A 565 9.04 -12.38 27.73
C LEU A 565 10.47 -12.93 27.77
N PHE A 566 11.43 -12.14 28.27
CA PHE A 566 12.81 -12.56 28.46
C PHE A 566 12.90 -13.71 29.46
N ARG A 567 12.38 -13.58 30.69
CA ARG A 567 12.39 -14.66 31.70
C ARG A 567 11.71 -15.93 31.18
N SER A 568 10.56 -15.81 30.50
CA SER A 568 9.87 -16.94 29.84
C SER A 568 10.75 -17.67 28.82
N MET A 569 11.42 -16.90 27.96
CA MET A 569 12.29 -17.45 26.92
C MET A 569 13.59 -17.97 27.52
N GLU A 570 14.16 -17.33 28.54
CA GLU A 570 15.45 -17.70 29.14
C GLU A 570 15.37 -19.10 29.77
N ILE A 571 14.34 -19.36 30.59
CA ILE A 571 14.09 -20.69 31.13
C ILE A 571 13.90 -21.71 30.00
N GLY A 572 13.16 -21.35 28.94
CA GLY A 572 12.98 -22.22 27.77
C GLY A 572 14.27 -22.48 26.99
N PHE A 573 15.18 -21.50 26.93
CA PHE A 573 16.50 -21.65 26.32
C PHE A 573 17.43 -22.49 27.21
N ASP A 574 17.41 -22.32 28.52
CA ASP A 574 18.20 -23.10 29.49
C ASP A 574 17.77 -24.58 29.46
N GLU A 575 16.47 -24.84 29.45
CA GLU A 575 15.90 -26.19 29.30
C GLU A 575 16.17 -26.81 27.92
N LEU A 576 16.15 -26.00 26.86
CA LEU A 576 16.53 -26.46 25.53
C LEU A 576 18.03 -26.78 25.47
N GLU A 577 18.87 -25.96 26.10
CA GLU A 577 20.32 -26.12 26.13
C GLU A 577 20.74 -27.32 26.98
N ALA A 578 20.04 -27.58 28.09
CA ALA A 578 20.24 -28.78 28.91
C ALA A 578 19.79 -30.07 28.18
N ALA A 579 18.62 -30.06 27.55
CA ALA A 579 18.04 -31.26 26.92
C ALA A 579 18.55 -31.54 25.50
N SER A 580 18.89 -30.50 24.74
CA SER A 580 19.41 -30.59 23.38
C SER A 580 20.32 -29.39 23.06
N PRO A 581 21.59 -29.41 23.52
CA PRO A 581 22.55 -28.32 23.28
C PRO A 581 22.71 -27.96 21.80
N ILE A 582 22.53 -28.94 20.90
CA ILE A 582 22.60 -28.73 19.45
C ILE A 582 21.35 -27.99 18.94
N ALA A 583 20.14 -28.29 19.43
CA ALA A 583 18.93 -27.55 19.06
C ALA A 583 19.01 -26.08 19.50
N ALA A 584 19.51 -25.82 20.72
CA ALA A 584 19.78 -24.45 21.20
C ALA A 584 20.76 -23.69 20.30
N LYS A 585 21.84 -24.35 19.86
CA LYS A 585 22.82 -23.78 18.93
C LYS A 585 22.27 -23.56 17.52
N ILE A 586 21.40 -24.45 17.02
CA ILE A 586 20.67 -24.26 15.74
C ILE A 586 19.78 -23.02 15.85
N LEU A 587 18.92 -22.93 16.86
CA LEU A 587 18.04 -21.77 17.06
C LEU A 587 18.83 -20.47 17.18
N THR A 588 19.94 -20.49 17.92
CA THR A 588 20.84 -19.35 18.08
C THR A 588 21.51 -18.94 16.76
N LEU A 589 22.02 -19.89 15.97
CA LEU A 589 22.63 -19.62 14.67
C LEU A 589 21.62 -19.07 13.66
N PHE A 590 20.46 -19.72 13.52
CA PHE A 590 19.38 -19.24 12.65
C PHE A 590 18.78 -17.91 13.12
N SER A 591 18.98 -17.53 14.38
CA SER A 591 18.63 -16.18 14.81
C SER A 591 19.39 -15.10 14.04
N PHE A 592 20.57 -15.36 13.49
CA PHE A 592 21.33 -14.41 12.67
C PHE A 592 20.96 -14.45 11.17
N LEU A 593 20.07 -15.36 10.76
CA LEU A 593 19.50 -15.40 9.41
C LEU A 593 18.10 -14.73 9.40
N ASP A 594 17.40 -14.76 8.27
CA ASP A 594 16.01 -14.29 8.24
C ASP A 594 15.09 -15.25 9.03
N HIS A 595 14.08 -14.67 9.66
CA HIS A 595 13.15 -15.32 10.58
C HIS A 595 11.95 -15.98 9.90
N LYS A 596 11.67 -15.66 8.62
CA LYS A 596 10.54 -16.21 7.86
C LYS A 596 10.86 -17.55 7.18
N ASP A 597 12.09 -18.04 7.32
CA ASP A 597 12.50 -19.35 6.83
C ASP A 597 13.72 -19.91 7.61
N LEU A 598 13.48 -20.83 8.54
CA LEU A 598 14.53 -21.62 9.18
C LEU A 598 14.97 -22.73 8.20
N TRP A 599 15.73 -22.35 7.17
CA TRP A 599 16.24 -23.26 6.16
C TRP A 599 17.40 -24.10 6.70
N TYR A 600 17.08 -25.09 7.52
CA TYR A 600 18.07 -25.98 8.17
C TYR A 600 19.07 -26.61 7.20
N ASP A 601 18.68 -26.86 5.94
CA ASP A 601 19.56 -27.53 4.98
C ASP A 601 20.80 -26.71 4.58
N LEU A 602 20.84 -25.40 4.87
CA LEU A 602 22.05 -24.59 4.79
C LEU A 602 23.22 -25.27 5.55
N CYS A 603 22.94 -25.85 6.72
CA CYS A 603 23.93 -26.53 7.56
C CYS A 603 24.52 -27.81 6.96
N ARG A 604 23.91 -28.43 5.93
CA ARG A 604 24.33 -29.75 5.42
C ARG A 604 25.74 -29.76 4.82
N ASN A 605 26.20 -28.62 4.31
CA ASN A 605 27.50 -28.49 3.65
C ASN A 605 28.58 -27.86 4.55
N ALA A 606 28.28 -27.62 5.83
CA ALA A 606 29.15 -26.92 6.77
C ALA A 606 30.31 -27.79 7.31
N THR A 607 31.07 -28.43 6.42
CA THR A 607 32.12 -29.41 6.75
C THR A 607 33.52 -28.80 6.84
N ASN A 608 33.73 -27.57 6.35
CA ASN A 608 35.00 -26.86 6.37
C ASN A 608 35.43 -26.51 7.81
N ASP A 609 36.72 -26.60 8.12
CA ASP A 609 37.33 -26.30 9.42
C ASP A 609 37.10 -24.86 9.91
N THR A 610 36.64 -23.97 9.04
CA THR A 610 36.13 -22.63 9.41
C THR A 610 34.85 -22.69 10.25
N PHE A 611 34.10 -23.79 10.26
CA PHE A 611 32.88 -23.96 11.07
C PHE A 611 33.18 -24.56 12.45
N PRO A 612 32.42 -24.15 13.51
CA PRO A 612 32.58 -24.71 14.84
C PRO A 612 32.30 -26.23 14.84
N ALA A 613 33.00 -26.97 15.70
CA ALA A 613 33.02 -28.43 15.68
C ALA A 613 31.62 -29.08 15.71
N TRP A 614 30.70 -28.53 16.51
CA TRP A 614 29.32 -29.03 16.61
C TRP A 614 28.56 -28.96 15.28
N LEU A 615 28.81 -27.93 14.47
CA LEU A 615 28.15 -27.73 13.17
C LEU A 615 28.79 -28.63 12.11
N ARG A 616 30.11 -28.81 12.15
CA ARG A 616 30.82 -29.79 11.31
C ARG A 616 30.34 -31.21 11.57
N GLU A 617 30.21 -31.62 12.83
CA GLU A 617 29.71 -32.95 13.19
C GLU A 617 28.28 -33.19 12.69
N LEU A 618 27.39 -32.20 12.86
CA LEU A 618 26.01 -32.24 12.35
C LEU A 618 25.98 -32.40 10.82
N ALA A 619 26.83 -31.65 10.10
CA ALA A 619 26.95 -31.73 8.64
C ALA A 619 27.48 -33.10 8.18
N ILE A 620 28.57 -33.59 8.81
CA ILE A 620 29.20 -34.89 8.50
C ILE A 620 28.23 -36.05 8.72
N ARG A 621 27.47 -36.03 9.84
CA ARG A 621 26.47 -37.04 10.17
C ARG A 621 25.19 -36.95 9.32
N LYS A 622 25.00 -35.85 8.58
CA LYS A 622 23.82 -35.55 7.76
C LYS A 622 22.51 -35.66 8.55
N GLU A 623 22.51 -35.20 9.79
CA GLU A 623 21.35 -35.35 10.66
C GLU A 623 20.16 -34.51 10.17
N PRO A 624 18.96 -35.11 9.98
CA PRO A 624 17.81 -34.41 9.42
C PRO A 624 17.15 -33.50 10.47
N PHE A 625 16.57 -32.37 10.02
CA PHE A 625 15.97 -31.39 10.94
C PHE A 625 14.90 -31.96 11.88
N ARG A 626 14.21 -33.03 11.48
CA ARG A 626 13.23 -33.77 12.31
C ARG A 626 13.79 -34.26 13.66
N ASN A 627 15.10 -34.37 13.81
CA ASN A 627 15.75 -34.71 15.09
C ASN A 627 15.70 -33.54 16.09
N TYR A 628 15.61 -32.31 15.60
CA TYR A 628 15.73 -31.07 16.38
C TYR A 628 14.43 -30.25 16.41
N SER A 629 13.68 -30.24 15.31
CA SER A 629 12.46 -29.46 15.17
C SER A 629 11.38 -29.75 16.22
N PRO A 630 11.18 -30.98 16.75
CA PRO A 630 10.24 -31.19 17.86
C PRO A 630 10.65 -30.42 19.11
N ALA A 631 11.93 -30.44 19.50
CA ALA A 631 12.40 -29.71 20.69
C ALA A 631 12.19 -28.20 20.59
N LEU A 632 12.33 -27.64 19.39
CA LEU A 632 12.09 -26.22 19.10
C LEU A 632 10.60 -25.88 19.01
N ALA A 633 9.78 -26.74 18.38
CA ALA A 633 8.36 -26.52 18.16
C ALA A 633 7.53 -26.75 19.44
N ASP A 634 7.87 -27.76 20.24
CA ASP A 634 7.21 -28.06 21.52
C ASP A 634 7.44 -26.94 22.54
N LEU A 635 8.59 -26.25 22.47
CA LEU A 635 8.88 -25.02 23.21
C LEU A 635 8.28 -23.75 22.58
N SER A 636 7.53 -23.87 21.48
CA SER A 636 6.96 -22.75 20.74
C SER A 636 7.98 -21.72 20.25
N PHE A 637 9.25 -22.12 20.05
CA PHE A 637 10.29 -21.27 19.49
C PHE A 637 10.24 -21.18 17.96
N ILE A 638 9.73 -22.22 17.31
CA ILE A 638 9.48 -22.24 15.85
C ILE A 638 8.05 -22.68 15.55
N GLU A 639 7.50 -22.21 14.44
CA GLU A 639 6.17 -22.58 13.94
C GLU A 639 6.24 -23.03 12.48
N LEU A 640 5.48 -24.07 12.12
CA LEU A 640 5.40 -24.57 10.74
C LEU A 640 4.29 -23.81 9.99
N LYS A 641 4.66 -23.07 8.94
CA LYS A 641 3.72 -22.44 8.01
C LYS A 641 3.70 -23.13 6.65
N SER A 642 2.56 -23.03 5.98
CA SER A 642 2.38 -23.53 4.60
C SER A 642 2.20 -22.35 3.64
N SER A 643 3.09 -22.24 2.66
CA SER A 643 3.06 -21.26 1.57
C SER A 643 1.84 -21.48 0.66
N VAL A 644 1.54 -20.49 -0.18
CA VAL A 644 0.47 -20.53 -1.20
C VAL A 644 0.67 -21.72 -2.15
N ASP A 645 1.93 -22.04 -2.45
CA ASP A 645 2.33 -23.11 -3.36
C ASP A 645 2.45 -24.49 -2.67
N GLY A 646 1.95 -24.61 -1.43
CA GLY A 646 2.00 -25.85 -0.64
C GLY A 646 3.34 -26.16 0.03
N HIS A 647 4.40 -25.38 -0.22
CA HIS A 647 5.69 -25.54 0.47
C HIS A 647 5.58 -25.24 1.97
N GLN A 648 6.11 -26.14 2.80
CA GLN A 648 6.16 -25.95 4.24
C GLN A 648 7.50 -25.33 4.67
N LEU A 649 7.41 -24.22 5.41
CA LEU A 649 8.56 -23.46 5.92
C LEU A 649 8.42 -23.29 7.43
N TRP A 650 9.55 -23.26 8.14
CA TRP A 650 9.59 -23.01 9.57
C TRP A 650 9.88 -21.53 9.82
N GLU A 651 9.09 -20.88 10.66
CA GLU A 651 9.29 -19.47 11.06
C GLU A 651 9.65 -19.35 12.54
N THR A 652 10.39 -18.30 12.89
CA THR A 652 10.74 -17.93 14.27
C THR A 652 10.15 -16.57 14.60
N HIS A 653 9.47 -16.43 15.75
CA HIS A 653 8.92 -15.13 16.15
C HIS A 653 10.04 -14.09 16.40
N PRO A 654 9.96 -12.84 15.92
CA PRO A 654 11.03 -11.85 16.01
C PRO A 654 11.58 -11.57 17.42
N ALA A 655 10.77 -11.76 18.48
CA ALA A 655 11.23 -11.61 19.85
C ALA A 655 12.18 -12.74 20.29
N ILE A 656 11.92 -13.98 19.85
CA ILE A 656 12.79 -15.15 20.10
C ILE A 656 14.09 -14.98 19.33
N GLN A 657 14.01 -14.48 18.09
CA GLN A 657 15.18 -14.11 17.29
C GLN A 657 16.05 -13.04 17.98
N LEU A 658 15.45 -11.98 18.51
CA LEU A 658 16.18 -10.93 19.24
C LEU A 658 16.87 -11.48 20.49
N MET A 659 16.17 -12.33 21.25
CA MET A 659 16.68 -12.91 22.49
C MET A 659 17.84 -13.87 22.27
N ALA A 660 17.73 -14.76 21.28
CA ALA A 660 18.80 -15.67 20.90
C ALA A 660 20.11 -14.91 20.57
N ARG A 661 20.00 -13.80 19.84
CA ARG A 661 21.12 -12.88 19.58
C ARG A 661 21.67 -12.21 20.84
N GLN A 662 20.82 -11.92 21.84
CA GLN A 662 21.24 -11.33 23.11
C GLN A 662 21.99 -12.32 24.00
N ARG A 663 21.51 -13.57 24.16
CA ARG A 663 22.27 -14.65 24.82
C ARG A 663 23.63 -14.83 24.14
N ALA A 664 23.64 -14.83 22.81
CA ALA A 664 24.85 -14.97 22.02
C ALA A 664 25.78 -13.74 21.99
N PHE A 665 25.46 -12.61 22.64
CA PHE A 665 26.18 -11.34 22.44
C PHE A 665 27.70 -11.43 22.61
N ALA A 666 28.19 -12.21 23.59
CA ALA A 666 29.63 -12.42 23.81
C ALA A 666 30.35 -13.22 22.69
N GLN A 667 29.58 -13.93 21.87
CA GLN A 667 30.04 -14.79 20.77
C GLN A 667 29.41 -14.39 19.41
N ASP A 668 28.71 -13.26 19.34
CA ASP A 668 27.80 -12.99 18.23
C ASP A 668 28.53 -12.78 16.90
N GLN A 669 29.78 -12.33 16.94
CA GLN A 669 30.69 -12.29 15.80
C GLN A 669 30.95 -13.69 15.20
N GLU A 670 31.04 -14.74 16.02
CA GLU A 670 31.20 -16.12 15.54
C GLU A 670 29.93 -16.60 14.83
N TYR A 671 28.76 -16.36 15.42
CA TYR A 671 27.47 -16.71 14.80
C TYR A 671 27.18 -15.90 13.52
N ILE A 672 27.50 -14.60 13.50
CA ILE A 672 27.42 -13.75 12.30
C ILE A 672 28.33 -14.30 11.20
N ARG A 673 29.57 -14.66 11.52
CA ARG A 673 30.50 -15.26 10.56
C ARG A 673 29.97 -16.60 10.05
N CYS A 674 29.48 -17.48 10.92
CA CYS A 674 28.88 -18.76 10.51
C CYS A 674 27.65 -18.55 9.60
N ALA A 675 26.78 -17.60 9.92
CA ALA A 675 25.62 -17.27 9.08
C ALA A 675 26.03 -16.76 7.69
N ILE A 676 27.06 -15.90 7.62
CA ILE A 676 27.63 -15.42 6.35
C ILE A 676 28.24 -16.58 5.54
N SER A 677 29.08 -17.42 6.15
CA SER A 677 29.67 -18.58 5.47
C SER A 677 28.60 -19.59 5.00
N LEU A 678 27.57 -19.87 5.81
CA LEU A 678 26.45 -20.76 5.42
C LEU A 678 25.67 -20.24 4.21
N VAL A 679 25.41 -18.93 4.12
CA VAL A 679 24.74 -18.33 2.96
C VAL A 679 25.68 -18.34 1.75
N ALA A 680 26.96 -18.01 1.94
CA ALA A 680 27.96 -17.94 0.87
C ALA A 680 28.26 -19.30 0.22
N ASP A 681 28.36 -20.36 1.00
CA ASP A 681 28.64 -21.74 0.54
C ASP A 681 27.47 -22.35 -0.24
N GLN A 682 26.26 -21.84 -0.03
CA GLN A 682 25.03 -22.35 -0.66
C GLN A 682 24.65 -21.58 -1.93
N VAL A 683 25.34 -20.48 -2.28
CA VAL A 683 25.08 -19.71 -3.51
C VAL A 683 25.33 -20.58 -4.74
N PRO A 684 24.27 -20.99 -5.46
CA PRO A 684 24.42 -21.92 -6.58
C PRO A 684 25.07 -21.24 -7.79
N ARG A 685 25.74 -22.03 -8.62
CA ARG A 685 26.16 -21.59 -9.95
C ARG A 685 24.94 -21.52 -10.88
N SER A 686 24.95 -20.57 -11.83
CA SER A 686 23.85 -20.24 -12.77
C SER A 686 23.32 -21.36 -13.69
N TYR A 687 23.79 -22.59 -13.48
CA TYR A 687 23.49 -23.78 -14.26
C TYR A 687 23.01 -24.96 -13.40
N GLU A 688 23.03 -24.83 -12.07
CA GLU A 688 22.56 -25.88 -11.18
C GLU A 688 21.05 -26.08 -11.32
N GLU A 689 20.61 -27.32 -11.10
CA GLU A 689 19.19 -27.59 -10.89
C GLU A 689 18.69 -26.79 -9.69
N ASN A 690 17.46 -26.30 -9.81
CA ASN A 690 16.80 -25.46 -8.80
C ASN A 690 17.59 -24.18 -8.46
N PHE A 691 18.44 -23.69 -9.37
CA PHE A 691 19.20 -22.45 -9.23
C PHE A 691 18.31 -21.28 -8.76
N TRP A 692 17.17 -21.06 -9.40
CA TRP A 692 16.28 -19.96 -9.06
C TRP A 692 15.56 -20.18 -7.71
N GLU A 693 15.17 -21.42 -7.36
CA GLU A 693 14.54 -21.73 -6.07
C GLU A 693 15.49 -21.43 -4.92
N LYS A 694 16.72 -21.96 -5.01
CA LYS A 694 17.79 -21.68 -4.05
C LYS A 694 18.06 -20.18 -3.96
N MET A 695 18.19 -19.49 -5.08
CA MET A 695 18.45 -18.04 -5.11
C MET A 695 17.34 -17.22 -4.44
N ARG A 696 16.06 -17.51 -4.76
CA ARG A 696 14.87 -16.87 -4.16
C ARG A 696 14.85 -17.09 -2.64
N ARG A 697 15.20 -18.29 -2.19
CA ARG A 697 15.24 -18.68 -0.77
C ARG A 697 16.46 -18.11 -0.02
N LEU A 698 17.59 -17.94 -0.69
CA LEU A 698 18.80 -17.32 -0.12
C LEU A 698 18.70 -15.79 0.00
N GLU A 699 17.94 -15.11 -0.86
CA GLU A 699 17.92 -13.63 -0.90
C GLU A 699 17.60 -12.97 0.46
N PRO A 700 16.54 -13.35 1.21
CA PRO A 700 16.26 -12.74 2.52
C PRO A 700 17.38 -12.97 3.55
N HIS A 701 18.01 -14.15 3.52
CA HIS A 701 19.16 -14.47 4.35
C HIS A 701 20.39 -13.63 3.97
N ALA A 702 20.64 -13.47 2.67
CA ALA A 702 21.74 -12.68 2.14
C ALA A 702 21.58 -11.19 2.51
N ASP A 703 20.37 -10.65 2.52
CA ASP A 703 20.09 -9.29 2.97
C ASP A 703 20.41 -9.08 4.46
N GLN A 704 20.01 -10.03 5.30
CA GLN A 704 20.32 -10.02 6.73
C GLN A 704 21.85 -10.07 6.96
N CYS A 705 22.55 -10.98 6.27
CA CYS A 705 24.00 -11.12 6.29
C CYS A 705 24.73 -9.85 5.81
N TRP A 706 24.29 -9.27 4.69
CA TRP A 706 24.83 -8.02 4.15
C TRP A 706 24.65 -6.84 5.12
N GLY A 707 23.56 -6.85 5.89
CA GLY A 707 23.33 -5.92 7.01
C GLY A 707 24.44 -5.97 8.07
N TYR A 708 25.02 -7.13 8.37
CA TYR A 708 26.16 -7.26 9.29
C TYR A 708 27.49 -6.86 8.64
N ILE A 709 27.74 -7.29 7.39
CA ILE A 709 28.95 -6.95 6.63
C ILE A 709 29.12 -5.43 6.52
N ARG A 710 28.06 -4.71 6.10
CA ARG A 710 28.06 -3.24 5.99
C ARG A 710 28.29 -2.52 7.32
N ARG A 711 27.97 -3.16 8.45
CA ARG A 711 28.20 -2.63 9.81
C ARG A 711 29.56 -3.04 10.40
N GLY A 712 30.43 -3.67 9.62
CA GLY A 712 31.75 -4.14 10.08
C GLY A 712 31.70 -5.31 11.07
N ARG A 713 30.54 -5.99 11.20
CA ARG A 713 30.30 -6.99 12.26
C ARG A 713 30.76 -8.41 11.92
N TRP A 714 31.32 -8.61 10.74
CA TRP A 714 31.78 -9.91 10.25
C TRP A 714 33.12 -10.36 10.87
N GLY A 715 33.92 -9.41 11.38
CA GLY A 715 35.17 -9.68 12.08
C GLY A 715 36.44 -9.49 11.23
N THR A 716 37.58 -9.76 11.86
CA THR A 716 38.92 -9.53 11.28
C THR A 716 39.32 -10.55 10.21
N SER A 717 38.82 -11.79 10.29
CA SER A 717 39.05 -12.86 9.29
C SER A 717 38.02 -12.81 8.15
N THR A 718 37.94 -11.67 7.48
CA THR A 718 37.09 -11.46 6.29
C THR A 718 37.51 -12.39 5.15
N ASN A 719 36.69 -13.40 4.84
CA ASN A 719 36.96 -14.35 3.76
C ASN A 719 36.49 -13.79 2.41
N LEU A 720 37.42 -13.30 1.59
CA LEU A 720 37.08 -12.62 0.34
C LEU A 720 36.36 -13.51 -0.68
N THR A 721 36.45 -14.84 -0.59
CA THR A 721 35.69 -15.76 -1.46
C THR A 721 34.21 -15.83 -1.08
N GLU A 722 33.87 -15.66 0.21
CA GLU A 722 32.48 -15.52 0.65
C GLU A 722 31.87 -14.23 0.10
N LEU A 723 32.62 -13.11 0.10
CA LEU A 723 32.18 -11.89 -0.59
C LEU A 723 31.94 -12.13 -2.08
N ASP A 724 32.78 -12.88 -2.80
CA ASP A 724 32.52 -13.19 -4.21
C ASP A 724 31.19 -13.96 -4.39
N SER A 725 30.86 -14.91 -3.50
CA SER A 725 29.55 -15.57 -3.48
C SER A 725 28.40 -14.56 -3.30
N PHE A 726 28.50 -13.62 -2.37
CA PHE A 726 27.49 -12.55 -2.22
C PHE A 726 27.43 -11.63 -3.44
N GLY A 727 28.57 -11.31 -4.06
CA GLY A 727 28.64 -10.54 -5.30
C GLY A 727 27.95 -11.25 -6.47
N ARG A 728 28.14 -12.57 -6.59
CA ARG A 728 27.43 -13.41 -7.56
C ARG A 728 25.93 -13.44 -7.26
N LEU A 729 25.52 -13.64 -6.01
CA LEU A 729 24.12 -13.65 -5.59
C LEU A 729 23.43 -12.33 -5.95
N PHE A 730 23.96 -11.19 -5.50
CA PHE A 730 23.36 -9.89 -5.77
C PHE A 730 23.39 -9.50 -7.25
N ARG A 731 24.38 -9.96 -8.03
CA ARG A 731 24.32 -9.84 -9.50
C ARG A 731 23.14 -10.63 -10.08
N HIS A 732 22.89 -11.86 -9.62
CA HIS A 732 21.82 -12.69 -10.18
C HIS A 732 20.41 -12.19 -9.82
N VAL A 733 20.17 -11.67 -8.60
CA VAL A 733 18.90 -11.01 -8.24
C VAL A 733 18.76 -9.57 -8.79
N GLY A 734 19.71 -9.10 -9.60
CA GLY A 734 19.64 -7.78 -10.26
C GLY A 734 20.07 -6.58 -9.41
N ARG A 735 20.61 -6.79 -8.20
CA ARG A 735 21.11 -5.76 -7.28
C ARG A 735 22.55 -5.34 -7.65
N TYR A 736 22.75 -4.94 -8.89
CA TYR A 736 24.08 -4.76 -9.50
C TYR A 736 24.98 -3.76 -8.77
N GLU A 737 24.45 -2.67 -8.21
CA GLU A 737 25.27 -1.69 -7.48
C GLU A 737 25.85 -2.27 -6.17
N GLN A 738 25.16 -3.20 -5.51
CA GLN A 738 25.71 -3.92 -4.36
C GLN A 738 26.78 -4.92 -4.80
N ALA A 739 26.55 -5.65 -5.90
CA ALA A 739 27.55 -6.54 -6.47
C ALA A 739 28.83 -5.78 -6.88
N ALA A 740 28.69 -4.62 -7.54
CA ALA A 740 29.81 -3.76 -7.91
C ALA A 740 30.58 -3.24 -6.67
N LEU A 741 29.87 -2.85 -5.62
CA LEU A 741 30.47 -2.43 -4.35
C LEU A 741 31.27 -3.57 -3.71
N ILE A 742 30.70 -4.79 -3.67
CA ILE A 742 31.36 -5.99 -3.15
C ILE A 742 32.65 -6.30 -3.92
N TYR A 743 32.61 -6.31 -5.25
CA TYR A 743 33.81 -6.60 -6.05
C TYR A 743 34.90 -5.53 -5.88
N ARG A 744 34.53 -4.25 -5.71
CA ARG A 744 35.48 -3.18 -5.36
C ARG A 744 36.02 -3.31 -3.93
N MET A 745 35.25 -3.85 -2.98
CA MET A 745 35.74 -4.17 -1.64
C MET A 745 36.77 -5.31 -1.70
N ILE A 746 36.51 -6.36 -2.49
CA ILE A 746 37.45 -7.46 -2.70
C ILE A 746 38.73 -6.96 -3.41
N GLU A 747 38.61 -6.19 -4.49
CA GLU A 747 39.74 -5.56 -5.19
C GLU A 747 40.65 -4.79 -4.22
N ARG A 748 40.05 -3.93 -3.38
CA ARG A 748 40.78 -3.19 -2.34
C ARG A 748 41.42 -4.09 -1.30
N GLY A 749 40.74 -5.15 -0.86
CA GLY A 749 41.28 -6.12 0.10
C GLY A 749 42.49 -6.86 -0.47
N LEU A 750 42.38 -7.39 -1.69
CA LEU A 750 43.48 -8.12 -2.35
C LEU A 750 44.71 -7.24 -2.60
N ASN A 751 44.51 -5.95 -2.91
CA ASN A 751 45.61 -4.99 -3.07
C ASN A 751 46.36 -4.65 -1.76
N LEU A 752 45.88 -5.08 -0.59
CA LEU A 752 46.58 -4.96 0.70
C LEU A 752 47.42 -6.22 1.04
N HIS A 753 47.26 -7.30 0.28
CA HIS A 753 48.04 -8.53 0.46
C HIS A 753 49.24 -8.58 -0.50
N GLU A 754 50.25 -9.38 -0.16
CA GLU A 754 51.35 -9.65 -1.09
C GLU A 754 50.83 -10.36 -2.36
N PRO A 755 51.32 -9.99 -3.56
CA PRO A 755 50.85 -10.51 -4.84
C PRO A 755 51.36 -11.94 -5.11
N THR A 756 50.85 -12.90 -4.35
CA THR A 756 51.03 -14.33 -4.60
C THR A 756 50.20 -14.79 -5.80
N VAL A 757 50.59 -15.89 -6.45
CA VAL A 757 49.86 -16.42 -7.63
C VAL A 757 48.35 -16.60 -7.35
N PRO A 758 47.90 -17.24 -6.25
CA PRO A 758 46.47 -17.42 -6.00
C PRO A 758 45.71 -16.10 -5.75
N VAL A 759 46.36 -15.12 -5.11
CA VAL A 759 45.77 -13.77 -4.88
C VAL A 759 45.55 -13.06 -6.22
N VAL A 760 46.51 -13.15 -7.14
CA VAL A 760 46.42 -12.50 -8.46
C VAL A 760 45.47 -13.24 -9.40
N GLU A 761 45.38 -14.58 -9.31
CA GLU A 761 44.35 -15.37 -10.01
C GLU A 761 42.94 -15.00 -9.56
N PHE A 762 42.69 -14.96 -8.25
CA PHE A 762 41.39 -14.59 -7.70
C PHE A 762 41.05 -13.12 -8.01
N LEU A 763 42.03 -12.21 -8.02
CA LEU A 763 41.83 -10.84 -8.49
C LEU A 763 41.40 -10.79 -9.98
N ALA A 764 41.93 -11.68 -10.82
CA ALA A 764 41.50 -11.81 -12.21
C ALA A 764 40.05 -12.36 -12.33
N ASP A 765 39.62 -13.27 -11.45
CA ASP A 765 38.21 -13.71 -11.38
C ASP A 765 37.28 -12.56 -10.94
N VAL A 766 37.68 -11.79 -9.92
CA VAL A 766 36.98 -10.60 -9.44
C VAL A 766 36.79 -9.58 -10.55
N TYR A 767 37.83 -9.32 -11.36
CA TYR A 767 37.70 -8.44 -12.53
C TYR A 767 36.78 -9.01 -13.63
N THR A 768 36.76 -10.33 -13.85
CA THR A 768 35.79 -10.96 -14.77
C THR A 768 34.36 -10.76 -14.27
N ASN A 769 34.11 -11.02 -12.98
CA ASN A 769 32.79 -10.87 -12.38
C ASN A 769 32.33 -9.40 -12.32
N LEU A 770 33.24 -8.47 -12.05
CA LEU A 770 32.98 -7.03 -12.10
C LEU A 770 32.67 -6.55 -13.53
N GLY A 771 33.37 -7.08 -14.54
CA GLY A 771 33.03 -6.87 -15.95
C GLY A 771 31.61 -7.32 -16.30
N LEU A 772 31.19 -8.49 -15.81
CA LEU A 772 29.81 -8.98 -15.95
C LEU A 772 28.78 -8.09 -15.22
N VAL A 773 29.13 -7.53 -14.06
CA VAL A 773 28.27 -6.55 -13.38
C VAL A 773 28.16 -5.25 -14.20
N TYR A 774 29.26 -4.75 -14.76
CA TYR A 774 29.23 -3.55 -15.60
C TYR A 774 28.50 -3.75 -16.93
N ILE A 775 28.56 -4.95 -17.53
CA ILE A 775 27.68 -5.37 -18.64
C ILE A 775 26.21 -5.21 -18.24
N ALA A 776 25.81 -5.77 -17.09
CA ALA A 776 24.43 -5.66 -16.62
C ALA A 776 24.00 -4.24 -16.22
N GLN A 777 24.95 -3.38 -15.82
CA GLN A 777 24.75 -1.94 -15.60
C GLN A 777 24.85 -1.08 -16.87
N ARG A 778 25.13 -1.66 -18.05
CA ARG A 778 25.39 -0.96 -19.32
C ARG A 778 26.59 -0.01 -19.32
N LYS A 779 27.53 -0.16 -18.38
CA LYS A 779 28.77 0.64 -18.30
C LYS A 779 29.85 -0.02 -19.17
N THR A 780 29.69 0.05 -20.49
CA THR A 780 30.46 -0.72 -21.50
C THR A 780 31.97 -0.52 -21.39
N ASP A 781 32.43 0.70 -21.19
CA ASP A 781 33.86 1.01 -21.14
C ASP A 781 34.51 0.46 -19.87
N LEU A 782 33.81 0.55 -18.73
CA LEU A 782 34.22 -0.07 -17.48
C LEU A 782 34.22 -1.60 -17.57
N ALA A 783 33.29 -2.17 -18.34
CA ALA A 783 33.24 -3.62 -18.59
C ALA A 783 34.45 -4.09 -19.41
N LEU A 784 34.78 -3.42 -20.52
CA LEU A 784 35.96 -3.74 -21.32
C LEU A 784 37.25 -3.60 -20.50
N ALA A 785 37.41 -2.47 -19.79
CA ALA A 785 38.58 -2.23 -18.95
C ALA A 785 38.75 -3.29 -17.84
N ALA A 786 37.65 -3.77 -17.23
CA ALA A 786 37.71 -4.85 -16.25
C ALA A 786 38.10 -6.20 -16.89
N LEU A 787 37.52 -6.55 -18.05
CA LEU A 787 37.85 -7.77 -18.78
C LEU A 787 39.30 -7.76 -19.32
N GLU A 788 39.83 -6.58 -19.66
CA GLU A 788 41.23 -6.38 -20.06
C GLU A 788 42.18 -6.57 -18.89
N LYS A 789 41.93 -5.92 -17.75
CA LYS A 789 42.69 -6.17 -16.51
C LYS A 789 42.71 -7.66 -16.14
N SER A 790 41.59 -8.38 -16.26
CA SER A 790 41.55 -9.84 -16.02
C SER A 790 42.45 -10.62 -16.99
N SER A 791 42.43 -10.26 -18.27
CA SER A 791 43.27 -10.87 -19.31
C SER A 791 44.75 -10.64 -19.03
N ASP A 792 45.14 -9.40 -18.74
CA ASP A 792 46.52 -9.00 -18.47
C ASP A 792 47.10 -9.72 -17.24
N LEU A 793 46.31 -9.85 -16.17
CA LEU A 793 46.74 -10.56 -14.96
C LEU A 793 46.99 -12.05 -15.25
N ARG A 794 46.06 -12.73 -15.91
CA ARG A 794 46.23 -14.14 -16.29
C ARG A 794 47.40 -14.36 -17.24
N GLN A 795 47.60 -13.44 -18.19
CA GLN A 795 48.72 -13.51 -19.13
C GLN A 795 50.07 -13.35 -18.41
N LYS A 796 50.18 -12.40 -17.47
CA LYS A 796 51.39 -12.19 -16.65
C LYS A 796 51.73 -13.40 -15.76
N LEU A 797 50.71 -14.11 -15.26
CA LEU A 797 50.89 -15.32 -14.46
C LEU A 797 51.21 -16.58 -15.29
N GLY A 798 51.01 -16.55 -16.61
CA GLY A 798 51.02 -17.75 -17.45
C GLY A 798 49.81 -18.67 -17.23
N THR A 799 48.83 -18.26 -16.40
CA THR A 799 47.63 -19.03 -16.07
C THR A 799 46.45 -18.74 -17.01
N PHE A 800 46.72 -18.04 -18.13
CA PHE A 800 45.71 -17.73 -19.15
C PHE A 800 45.38 -18.97 -20.01
N THR A 801 44.58 -19.87 -19.43
CA THR A 801 44.12 -21.08 -20.13
C THR A 801 43.30 -20.72 -21.37
N PRO A 802 43.32 -21.57 -22.43
CA PRO A 802 42.47 -21.37 -23.60
C PRO A 802 40.98 -21.21 -23.25
N GLU A 803 40.50 -22.00 -22.28
CA GLU A 803 39.14 -21.92 -21.76
C GLU A 803 38.82 -20.56 -21.09
N ALA A 804 39.73 -20.00 -20.27
CA ALA A 804 39.56 -18.67 -19.66
C ALA A 804 39.63 -17.55 -20.71
N SER A 805 40.56 -17.67 -21.66
CA SER A 805 40.70 -16.74 -22.79
C SER A 805 39.44 -16.66 -23.63
N MET A 806 38.86 -17.81 -23.98
CA MET A 806 37.62 -17.87 -24.77
C MET A 806 36.38 -17.42 -23.97
N SER A 807 36.37 -17.60 -22.64
CA SER A 807 35.31 -17.08 -21.77
C SER A 807 35.35 -15.55 -21.65
N ILE A 808 36.54 -14.94 -21.55
CA ILE A 808 36.67 -13.47 -21.58
C ILE A 808 36.37 -12.93 -22.99
N THR A 809 36.78 -13.64 -24.04
CA THR A 809 36.46 -13.32 -25.44
C THR A 809 34.96 -13.27 -25.67
N TYR A 810 34.21 -14.27 -25.17
CA TYR A 810 32.75 -14.27 -25.16
C TYR A 810 32.17 -13.04 -24.43
N ASN A 811 32.64 -12.75 -23.21
CA ASN A 811 32.15 -11.58 -22.45
C ASN A 811 32.44 -10.25 -23.17
N LYS A 812 33.59 -10.10 -23.86
CA LYS A 812 33.88 -8.93 -24.70
C LYS A 812 32.94 -8.85 -25.91
N ALA A 813 32.60 -9.98 -26.52
CA ALA A 813 31.65 -10.03 -27.63
C ALA A 813 30.26 -9.50 -27.21
N VAL A 814 29.78 -9.83 -26.00
CA VAL A 814 28.54 -9.27 -25.44
C VAL A 814 28.61 -7.73 -25.34
N VAL A 815 29.76 -7.15 -24.95
CA VAL A 815 29.92 -5.68 -24.96
C VAL A 815 29.89 -5.10 -26.39
N PHE A 816 30.49 -5.79 -27.37
CA PHE A 816 30.41 -5.38 -28.77
C PHE A 816 28.99 -5.47 -29.33
N MET A 817 28.20 -6.47 -28.93
CA MET A 817 26.76 -6.50 -29.22
C MET A 817 26.06 -5.27 -28.64
N MET A 818 26.31 -4.93 -27.37
CA MET A 818 25.67 -3.79 -26.71
C MET A 818 25.99 -2.45 -27.39
N THR A 819 27.23 -2.26 -27.82
CA THR A 819 27.70 -1.06 -28.54
C THR A 819 27.39 -1.04 -30.04
N GLY A 820 26.74 -2.09 -30.58
CA GLY A 820 26.36 -2.17 -32.00
C GLY A 820 27.49 -2.58 -32.95
N ARG A 821 28.66 -2.96 -32.43
CA ARG A 821 29.83 -3.46 -33.19
C ARG A 821 29.62 -4.94 -33.59
N LEU A 822 28.59 -5.19 -34.40
CA LEU A 822 28.06 -6.54 -34.68
C LEU A 822 29.04 -7.45 -35.42
N ASP A 823 29.95 -6.92 -36.24
CA ASP A 823 30.96 -7.73 -36.95
C ASP A 823 32.06 -8.25 -36.02
N GLU A 824 32.54 -7.40 -35.09
CA GLU A 824 33.49 -7.80 -34.06
C GLU A 824 32.85 -8.78 -33.06
N ALA A 825 31.59 -8.56 -32.70
CA ALA A 825 30.81 -9.51 -31.91
C ALA A 825 30.72 -10.89 -32.61
N ASP A 826 30.33 -10.95 -33.88
CA ASP A 826 30.22 -12.20 -34.64
C ASP A 826 31.57 -12.94 -34.71
N ALA A 827 32.66 -12.23 -35.00
CA ALA A 827 34.01 -12.81 -35.05
C ALA A 827 34.44 -13.41 -33.70
N TYR A 828 34.22 -12.68 -32.59
CA TYR A 828 34.56 -13.15 -31.24
C TYR A 828 33.68 -14.33 -30.81
N LEU A 829 32.37 -14.28 -31.09
CA LEU A 829 31.43 -15.36 -30.79
C LEU A 829 31.77 -16.63 -31.57
N ARG A 830 32.05 -16.53 -32.88
CA ARG A 830 32.44 -17.70 -33.71
C ARG A 830 33.76 -18.30 -33.25
N SER A 831 34.73 -17.48 -32.85
CA SER A 831 36.01 -17.95 -32.28
C SER A 831 35.78 -18.75 -30.98
N ALA A 832 34.98 -18.21 -30.06
CA ALA A 832 34.61 -18.91 -28.84
C ALA A 832 33.80 -20.20 -29.13
N ALA A 833 32.83 -20.15 -30.04
CA ALA A 833 32.04 -21.32 -30.46
C ALA A 833 32.93 -22.44 -31.00
N ALA A 834 33.86 -22.13 -31.90
CA ALA A 834 34.79 -23.10 -32.48
C ALA A 834 35.71 -23.77 -31.44
N HIS A 835 36.01 -23.08 -30.33
CA HIS A 835 36.72 -23.64 -29.19
C HIS A 835 35.83 -24.55 -28.33
N PHE A 836 34.60 -24.12 -28.00
CA PHE A 836 33.71 -24.86 -27.10
C PHE A 836 32.95 -26.02 -27.77
N ALA A 837 32.81 -26.04 -29.10
CA ALA A 837 32.24 -27.15 -29.87
C ALA A 837 33.07 -28.45 -29.81
N ARG A 838 34.37 -28.37 -29.48
CA ARG A 838 35.28 -29.52 -29.49
C ARG A 838 35.11 -30.38 -28.24
N HIS A 839 34.43 -31.52 -28.37
CA HIS A 839 34.39 -32.55 -27.33
C HIS A 839 35.78 -33.15 -27.06
N LYS A 840 36.43 -32.76 -25.97
CA LYS A 840 37.53 -33.53 -25.38
C LYS A 840 36.94 -34.71 -24.60
N THR A 841 37.27 -35.94 -25.01
CA THR A 841 36.74 -37.18 -24.41
C THR A 841 37.19 -37.47 -22.98
N ASN A 842 38.21 -36.75 -22.48
CA ASN A 842 38.90 -37.02 -21.22
C ASN A 842 38.68 -35.92 -20.16
N GLN A 843 37.56 -35.19 -20.18
CA GLN A 843 37.23 -34.17 -19.18
C GLN A 843 36.15 -34.65 -18.21
N ASP A 844 36.26 -34.20 -16.96
CA ASP A 844 35.30 -34.46 -15.88
C ASP A 844 33.86 -34.06 -16.26
N GLY A 845 32.87 -34.81 -15.77
CA GLY A 845 31.47 -34.68 -16.14
C GLY A 845 30.88 -33.31 -15.84
N LEU A 846 31.30 -32.69 -14.73
CA LEU A 846 30.88 -31.33 -14.36
C LEU A 846 31.37 -30.30 -15.39
N MET A 847 32.67 -30.35 -15.72
CA MET A 847 33.31 -29.45 -16.69
C MET A 847 32.73 -29.64 -18.10
N LYS A 848 32.39 -30.88 -18.48
CA LYS A 848 31.73 -31.19 -19.75
C LYS A 848 30.36 -30.49 -19.86
N ASN A 849 29.58 -30.48 -18.77
CA ASN A 849 28.28 -29.83 -18.72
C ASN A 849 28.38 -28.30 -18.73
N GLU A 850 29.33 -27.71 -17.99
CA GLU A 850 29.63 -26.27 -18.09
C GLU A 850 30.00 -25.86 -19.52
N ARG A 851 30.90 -26.61 -20.17
CA ARG A 851 31.38 -26.35 -21.54
C ARG A 851 30.24 -26.38 -22.55
N LYS A 852 29.37 -27.40 -22.47
CA LYS A 852 28.16 -27.52 -23.31
C LYS A 852 27.20 -26.34 -23.09
N ARG A 853 26.94 -25.97 -21.84
CA ARG A 853 26.02 -24.87 -21.49
C ARG A 853 26.54 -23.50 -21.94
N LEU A 854 27.85 -23.25 -21.87
CA LEU A 854 28.45 -22.04 -22.42
C LEU A 854 28.39 -22.02 -23.95
N TYR A 855 28.66 -23.14 -24.62
CA TYR A 855 28.50 -23.27 -26.08
C TYR A 855 27.08 -22.93 -26.54
N ILE A 856 26.05 -23.42 -25.84
CA ILE A 856 24.64 -23.13 -26.14
C ILE A 856 24.33 -21.62 -25.99
N ARG A 857 24.85 -20.96 -24.94
CA ARG A 857 24.72 -19.50 -24.78
C ARG A 857 25.39 -18.73 -25.92
N ILE A 858 26.57 -19.15 -26.34
CA ILE A 858 27.28 -18.56 -27.50
C ILE A 858 26.47 -18.72 -28.79
N LEU A 859 25.87 -19.89 -29.05
CA LEU A 859 25.01 -20.08 -30.22
C LEU A 859 23.76 -19.19 -30.20
N ASN A 860 23.13 -19.02 -29.03
CA ASN A 860 22.04 -18.05 -28.85
C ASN A 860 22.50 -16.61 -29.16
N ASP A 861 23.70 -16.22 -28.72
CA ASP A 861 24.18 -14.86 -28.95
C ASP A 861 24.63 -14.65 -30.41
N ILE A 862 25.10 -15.69 -31.11
CA ILE A 862 25.29 -15.67 -32.58
C ILE A 862 23.96 -15.45 -33.30
N GLY A 863 22.90 -16.17 -32.89
CA GLY A 863 21.55 -15.95 -33.40
C GLY A 863 21.08 -14.50 -33.19
N GLU A 864 21.36 -13.91 -32.02
CA GLU A 864 21.05 -12.49 -31.75
C GLU A 864 21.83 -11.52 -32.63
N VAL A 865 23.10 -11.81 -32.93
CA VAL A 865 23.88 -11.00 -33.88
C VAL A 865 23.33 -11.10 -35.30
N LEU A 866 22.98 -12.31 -35.77
CA LEU A 866 22.32 -12.51 -37.07
C LEU A 866 20.98 -11.76 -37.15
N PHE A 867 20.16 -11.86 -36.11
CA PHE A 867 18.88 -11.14 -36.00
C PHE A 867 19.08 -9.63 -36.12
N ARG A 868 20.06 -9.07 -35.40
CA ARG A 868 20.35 -7.63 -35.42
C ARG A 868 21.05 -7.14 -36.69
N LYS A 869 21.70 -8.03 -37.45
CA LYS A 869 22.19 -7.75 -38.82
C LYS A 869 21.07 -7.79 -39.88
N GLY A 870 19.88 -8.25 -39.53
CA GLY A 870 18.74 -8.38 -40.45
C GLY A 870 18.53 -9.78 -41.04
N SER A 871 19.42 -10.74 -40.75
CA SER A 871 19.28 -12.17 -41.14
C SER A 871 18.26 -12.89 -40.24
N VAL A 872 17.02 -12.39 -40.18
CA VAL A 872 15.99 -12.86 -39.23
C VAL A 872 15.63 -14.34 -39.44
N ALA A 873 15.60 -14.82 -40.69
CA ALA A 873 15.33 -16.24 -40.99
C ALA A 873 16.44 -17.15 -40.46
N GLU A 874 17.70 -16.87 -40.79
CA GLU A 874 18.87 -17.63 -40.32
C GLU A 874 18.96 -17.62 -38.79
N ALA A 875 18.71 -16.48 -38.15
CA ALA A 875 18.64 -16.36 -36.70
C ALA A 875 17.54 -17.26 -36.10
N THR A 876 16.35 -17.27 -36.71
CA THR A 876 15.23 -18.13 -36.29
C THR A 876 15.60 -19.61 -36.34
N ASP A 877 16.28 -20.04 -37.39
CA ASP A 877 16.68 -21.44 -37.55
C ASP A 877 17.78 -21.85 -36.56
N VAL A 878 18.74 -20.95 -36.28
CA VAL A 878 19.71 -21.13 -35.19
C VAL A 878 18.99 -21.28 -33.84
N PHE A 879 18.08 -20.38 -33.50
CA PHE A 879 17.36 -20.46 -32.22
C PHE A 879 16.52 -21.73 -32.09
N LYS A 880 15.78 -22.15 -33.15
CA LYS A 880 15.02 -23.40 -33.17
C LYS A 880 15.91 -24.61 -32.95
N HIS A 881 16.96 -24.76 -33.76
CA HIS A 881 17.90 -25.88 -33.67
C HIS A 881 18.49 -25.98 -32.25
N VAL A 882 18.87 -24.85 -31.65
CA VAL A 882 19.39 -24.83 -30.28
C VAL A 882 18.30 -25.22 -29.27
N LEU A 883 17.08 -24.68 -29.36
CA LEU A 883 15.97 -25.02 -28.47
C LEU A 883 15.64 -26.52 -28.54
N ASP A 884 15.42 -27.05 -29.75
CA ASP A 884 15.04 -28.44 -29.98
C ASP A 884 16.13 -29.41 -29.50
N SER A 885 17.41 -29.09 -29.77
CA SER A 885 18.55 -29.92 -29.32
C SER A 885 18.70 -30.03 -27.80
N GLN A 886 18.09 -29.12 -27.03
CA GLN A 886 18.20 -29.07 -25.57
C GLN A 886 16.89 -29.46 -24.86
N ARG A 887 15.79 -29.62 -25.58
CA ARG A 887 14.45 -29.78 -25.01
C ARG A 887 14.26 -31.04 -24.17
N GLU A 888 14.92 -32.14 -24.55
CA GLU A 888 14.88 -33.40 -23.80
C GLU A 888 15.85 -33.43 -22.60
N GLU A 889 16.89 -32.59 -22.62
CA GLU A 889 17.91 -32.55 -21.56
C GLU A 889 17.67 -31.46 -20.51
N LEU A 890 17.00 -30.35 -20.89
CA LEU A 890 16.75 -29.19 -20.04
C LEU A 890 15.25 -28.94 -19.96
N GLY A 891 14.70 -28.93 -18.75
CA GLY A 891 13.30 -28.60 -18.53
C GLY A 891 12.92 -27.21 -19.09
N GLU A 892 11.66 -27.06 -19.48
CA GLU A 892 11.12 -25.85 -20.14
C GLU A 892 11.38 -24.56 -19.33
N SER A 893 11.46 -24.67 -18.01
CA SER A 893 11.82 -23.62 -17.04
C SER A 893 13.32 -23.56 -16.70
N HIS A 894 14.22 -23.94 -17.61
CA HIS A 894 15.66 -23.75 -17.43
C HIS A 894 16.10 -22.38 -18.00
N PRO A 895 16.96 -21.58 -17.31
CA PRO A 895 17.30 -20.21 -17.73
C PRO A 895 17.77 -20.05 -19.19
N THR A 896 18.53 -21.02 -19.69
CA THR A 896 18.97 -21.04 -21.10
C THR A 896 17.79 -21.20 -22.07
N MET A 897 16.81 -22.06 -21.76
CA MET A 897 15.64 -22.31 -22.62
C MET A 897 14.77 -21.05 -22.73
N VAL A 898 14.52 -20.40 -21.60
CA VAL A 898 13.74 -19.15 -21.53
C VAL A 898 14.43 -18.02 -22.29
N SER A 899 15.76 -17.93 -22.24
CA SER A 899 16.53 -16.98 -23.04
C SER A 899 16.38 -17.20 -24.56
N ILE A 900 16.34 -18.46 -25.00
CA ILE A 900 16.14 -18.81 -26.42
C ILE A 900 14.69 -18.53 -26.85
N LYS A 901 13.70 -18.87 -26.02
CA LYS A 901 12.27 -18.56 -26.25
C LYS A 901 12.04 -17.05 -26.44
N LEU A 902 12.69 -16.21 -25.63
CA LEU A 902 12.64 -14.76 -25.75
C LEU A 902 13.17 -14.27 -27.11
N ASN A 903 14.30 -14.81 -27.55
CA ASN A 903 14.88 -14.47 -28.85
C ASN A 903 14.04 -15.00 -30.04
N LEU A 904 13.44 -16.20 -29.91
CA LEU A 904 12.45 -16.71 -30.86
C LEU A 904 11.22 -15.82 -30.95
N GLY A 905 10.68 -15.36 -29.82
CA GLY A 905 9.53 -14.43 -29.79
C GLY A 905 9.81 -13.16 -30.58
N ARG A 906 11.00 -12.57 -30.39
CA ARG A 906 11.47 -11.39 -31.13
C ARG A 906 11.65 -11.66 -32.63
N ALA A 907 12.21 -12.82 -32.98
CA ALA A 907 12.37 -13.23 -34.38
C ALA A 907 11.01 -13.44 -35.08
N TYR A 908 10.06 -14.11 -34.42
CA TYR A 908 8.71 -14.31 -34.93
C TYR A 908 7.94 -12.99 -35.10
N ALA A 909 8.10 -12.01 -34.19
CA ALA A 909 7.50 -10.69 -34.34
C ALA A 909 7.95 -10.00 -35.64
N LYS A 910 9.27 -9.94 -35.90
CA LYS A 910 9.82 -9.40 -37.14
C LYS A 910 9.31 -10.12 -38.39
N LEU A 911 9.21 -11.46 -38.34
CA LEU A 911 8.61 -12.27 -39.41
C LEU A 911 7.09 -12.07 -39.58
N GLY A 912 6.42 -11.32 -38.70
CA GLY A 912 4.97 -11.08 -38.71
C GLY A 912 4.12 -12.21 -38.10
N GLN A 913 4.74 -13.18 -37.43
CA GLN A 913 4.06 -14.27 -36.74
C GLN A 913 3.68 -13.85 -35.32
N PHE A 914 2.91 -12.76 -35.20
CA PHE A 914 2.68 -12.06 -33.94
C PHE A 914 1.99 -12.91 -32.87
N GLY A 915 1.07 -13.80 -33.23
CA GLY A 915 0.44 -14.72 -32.28
C GLY A 915 1.45 -15.65 -31.60
N THR A 916 2.33 -16.29 -32.39
CA THR A 916 3.43 -17.13 -31.89
C THR A 916 4.41 -16.32 -31.04
N ALA A 917 4.74 -15.10 -31.49
CA ALA A 917 5.61 -14.18 -30.76
C ALA A 917 5.04 -13.83 -29.38
N ARG A 918 3.76 -13.40 -29.33
CA ARG A 918 3.08 -13.02 -28.08
C ARG A 918 3.04 -14.18 -27.09
N ASN A 919 2.65 -15.38 -27.54
CA ASN A 919 2.61 -16.56 -26.66
C ASN A 919 3.97 -16.89 -26.02
N LEU A 920 5.06 -16.88 -26.80
CA LEU A 920 6.41 -17.13 -26.30
C LEU A 920 6.89 -16.03 -25.34
N LEU A 921 6.57 -14.77 -25.64
CA LEU A 921 6.97 -13.64 -24.80
C LEU A 921 6.17 -13.61 -23.49
N ASP A 922 4.87 -13.86 -23.51
CA ASP A 922 4.04 -13.98 -22.31
C ASP A 922 4.50 -15.15 -21.42
N GLU A 923 4.86 -16.30 -21.99
CA GLU A 923 5.45 -17.44 -21.26
C GLU A 923 6.78 -17.05 -20.59
N VAL A 924 7.70 -16.41 -21.32
CA VAL A 924 8.98 -15.91 -20.80
C VAL A 924 8.77 -14.91 -19.66
N ILE A 925 7.82 -13.98 -19.82
CA ILE A 925 7.51 -12.96 -18.82
C ILE A 925 6.95 -13.59 -17.56
N ALA A 926 6.06 -14.58 -17.68
CA ALA A 926 5.53 -15.33 -16.54
C ALA A 926 6.66 -16.04 -15.78
N ILE A 927 7.53 -16.76 -16.48
CA ILE A 927 8.64 -17.52 -15.88
C ILE A 927 9.68 -16.60 -15.21
N TYR A 928 10.17 -15.55 -15.89
CA TYR A 928 11.12 -14.61 -15.28
C TYR A 928 10.50 -13.80 -14.13
N ALA A 929 9.20 -13.48 -14.22
CA ALA A 929 8.47 -12.91 -13.11
C ALA A 929 8.45 -13.86 -11.92
N GLU A 930 8.14 -15.14 -12.13
CA GLU A 930 8.11 -16.13 -11.07
C GLU A 930 9.47 -16.20 -10.36
N TRP A 931 10.56 -16.35 -11.10
CA TRP A 931 11.91 -16.50 -10.52
C TRP A 931 12.38 -15.29 -9.72
N TRP A 932 12.41 -14.11 -10.34
CA TRP A 932 13.19 -12.98 -9.83
C TRP A 932 12.34 -11.84 -9.30
N GLY A 933 11.33 -11.48 -10.07
CA GLY A 933 10.97 -10.09 -10.13
C GLY A 933 10.45 -9.77 -11.50
N ARG A 934 9.27 -9.20 -11.61
CA ARG A 934 8.88 -8.51 -12.84
C ARG A 934 9.35 -7.06 -12.87
N ARG A 935 9.76 -6.51 -11.71
CA ARG A 935 10.78 -5.43 -11.60
C ARG A 935 12.22 -5.95 -11.70
N HIS A 936 12.47 -7.18 -12.15
CA HIS A 936 13.84 -7.60 -12.46
C HIS A 936 14.21 -7.11 -13.87
N PRO A 937 15.46 -6.67 -14.11
CA PRO A 937 15.95 -6.21 -15.41
C PRO A 937 15.65 -7.15 -16.59
N ASP A 938 15.75 -8.47 -16.43
CA ASP A 938 15.48 -9.42 -17.51
C ASP A 938 13.99 -9.55 -17.85
N THR A 939 13.13 -9.47 -16.84
CA THR A 939 11.68 -9.49 -17.06
C THR A 939 11.21 -8.18 -17.69
N MET A 940 11.72 -7.03 -17.25
CA MET A 940 11.44 -5.73 -17.88
C MET A 940 11.95 -5.67 -19.32
N ARG A 941 13.06 -6.35 -19.63
CA ARG A 941 13.53 -6.55 -21.01
C ARG A 941 12.51 -7.36 -21.82
N ALA A 942 12.08 -8.53 -21.35
CA ALA A 942 11.09 -9.36 -22.06
C ALA A 942 9.76 -8.62 -22.31
N ILE A 943 9.32 -7.83 -21.33
CA ILE A 943 8.15 -6.94 -21.40
C ILE A 943 8.31 -5.85 -22.48
N GLY A 944 9.47 -5.20 -22.53
CA GLY A 944 9.77 -4.19 -23.54
C GLY A 944 9.80 -4.74 -24.98
N GLU A 945 10.17 -6.02 -25.14
CA GLU A 945 10.15 -6.72 -26.43
C GLU A 945 8.73 -7.19 -26.81
N LEU A 946 7.85 -7.52 -25.85
CA LEU A 946 6.42 -7.73 -26.10
C LEU A 946 5.73 -6.47 -26.62
N ALA A 947 6.01 -5.31 -26.02
CA ALA A 947 5.52 -4.02 -26.51
C ALA A 947 6.03 -3.69 -27.92
N LEU A 948 7.27 -4.06 -28.25
CA LEU A 948 7.81 -3.91 -29.61
C LEU A 948 7.03 -4.78 -30.62
N GLY A 949 6.77 -6.05 -30.27
CA GLY A 949 5.97 -6.94 -31.12
C GLY A 949 4.52 -6.46 -31.29
N LEU A 950 3.92 -5.85 -30.27
CA LEU A 950 2.59 -5.22 -30.34
C LEU A 950 2.59 -3.97 -31.23
N MET A 951 3.62 -3.11 -31.16
CA MET A 951 3.75 -1.97 -32.06
C MET A 951 3.87 -2.42 -33.52
N GLU A 952 4.73 -3.41 -33.81
CA GLU A 952 4.90 -3.96 -35.16
C GLU A 952 3.64 -4.65 -35.69
N GLU A 953 2.85 -5.30 -34.81
CA GLU A 953 1.53 -5.83 -35.17
C GLU A 953 0.56 -4.69 -35.51
N GLY A 954 0.56 -3.63 -34.71
CA GLY A 954 -0.24 -2.43 -34.95
C GLY A 954 0.10 -1.76 -36.28
N GLU A 955 1.38 -1.55 -36.57
CA GLU A 955 1.88 -1.00 -37.84
C GLU A 955 1.41 -1.81 -39.05
N LYS A 956 1.55 -3.15 -39.01
CA LYS A 956 1.06 -4.00 -40.11
C LYS A 956 -0.47 -3.97 -40.24
N LYS A 957 -1.21 -3.82 -39.13
CA LYS A 957 -2.68 -3.63 -39.17
C LYS A 957 -3.07 -2.28 -39.79
N VAL A 958 -2.41 -1.18 -39.41
CA VAL A 958 -2.62 0.15 -39.99
C VAL A 958 -2.33 0.14 -41.50
N ALA A 959 -1.20 -0.44 -41.92
CA ALA A 959 -0.84 -0.60 -43.32
C ALA A 959 -1.84 -1.46 -44.12
N ALA A 960 -2.51 -2.42 -43.45
CA ALA A 960 -3.58 -3.25 -44.02
C ALA A 960 -4.99 -2.65 -43.85
N GLY A 961 -5.13 -1.37 -43.46
CA GLY A 961 -6.42 -0.70 -43.26
C GLY A 961 -7.28 -1.29 -42.12
N SER A 962 -6.67 -2.10 -41.24
CA SER A 962 -7.33 -2.82 -40.15
C SER A 962 -7.22 -2.06 -38.82
N PHE A 963 -8.14 -2.32 -37.89
CA PHE A 963 -8.11 -1.69 -36.57
C PHE A 963 -6.90 -2.17 -35.74
N ALA A 964 -6.07 -1.22 -35.30
CA ALA A 964 -4.82 -1.44 -34.55
C ALA A 964 -4.80 -0.78 -33.15
N GLY A 965 -5.93 -0.18 -32.74
CA GLY A 965 -5.96 0.69 -31.56
C GLY A 965 -5.61 -0.03 -30.26
N LEU A 966 -6.01 -1.30 -30.14
CA LEU A 966 -5.78 -2.13 -28.95
C LEU A 966 -4.29 -2.47 -28.78
N GLU A 967 -3.62 -2.88 -29.87
CA GLU A 967 -2.21 -3.26 -29.85
C GLU A 967 -1.31 -2.05 -29.56
N LEU A 968 -1.57 -0.92 -30.22
CA LEU A 968 -0.82 0.32 -30.02
C LEU A 968 -1.05 0.89 -28.61
N GLN A 969 -2.25 0.78 -28.05
CA GLN A 969 -2.48 1.15 -26.64
C GLN A 969 -1.73 0.24 -25.68
N ARG A 970 -1.82 -1.07 -25.85
CA ARG A 970 -1.14 -2.02 -24.96
C ARG A 970 0.39 -1.91 -25.04
N ALA A 971 0.95 -1.62 -26.22
CA ALA A 971 2.37 -1.33 -26.39
C ALA A 971 2.80 -0.05 -25.63
N GLU A 972 2.02 1.02 -25.70
CA GLU A 972 2.27 2.28 -24.97
C GLU A 972 2.22 2.09 -23.45
N GLU A 973 1.20 1.42 -22.93
CA GLU A 973 1.06 1.12 -21.48
C GLU A 973 2.25 0.34 -20.95
N ILE A 974 2.68 -0.69 -21.70
CA ILE A 974 3.81 -1.55 -21.35
C ILE A 974 5.15 -0.80 -21.45
N TRP A 975 5.34 0.06 -22.46
CA TRP A 975 6.56 0.86 -22.56
C TRP A 975 6.65 1.96 -21.51
N ASN A 976 5.54 2.58 -21.11
CA ASN A 976 5.52 3.51 -19.98
C ASN A 976 5.93 2.82 -18.66
N GLU A 977 5.51 1.57 -18.44
CA GLU A 977 6.01 0.76 -17.32
C GLU A 977 7.54 0.56 -17.40
N ALA A 978 8.02 0.05 -18.52
CA ALA A 978 9.43 -0.25 -18.70
C ALA A 978 10.28 1.02 -18.55
N LEU A 979 9.80 2.16 -19.08
CA LEU A 979 10.44 3.47 -18.92
C LEU A 979 10.53 3.86 -17.45
N ALA A 980 9.42 3.82 -16.69
CA ALA A 980 9.42 4.14 -15.26
C ALA A 980 10.38 3.24 -14.47
N PHE A 981 10.49 1.95 -14.84
CA PHE A 981 11.52 1.07 -14.29
C PHE A 981 12.94 1.56 -14.61
N TYR A 982 13.31 1.67 -15.90
CA TYR A 982 14.68 2.02 -16.29
C TYR A 982 15.10 3.42 -15.79
N LYS A 983 14.19 4.41 -15.80
CA LYS A 983 14.41 5.72 -15.16
C LYS A 983 14.76 5.57 -13.67
N SER A 984 13.96 4.82 -12.91
CA SER A 984 14.14 4.66 -11.47
C SER A 984 15.39 3.86 -11.07
N THR A 985 15.89 2.98 -11.95
CA THR A 985 16.99 2.05 -11.64
C THR A 985 18.33 2.49 -12.22
N TYR A 986 18.34 3.18 -13.37
CA TYR A 986 19.56 3.55 -14.10
C TYR A 986 19.64 5.05 -14.44
N GLY A 987 18.64 5.85 -14.07
CA GLY A 987 18.54 7.26 -14.42
C GLY A 987 17.78 7.52 -15.72
N ASP A 988 17.29 8.75 -15.87
CA ASP A 988 16.45 9.15 -17.01
C ASP A 988 17.22 9.20 -18.34
N GLU A 989 18.54 9.41 -18.28
CA GLU A 989 19.45 9.47 -19.43
C GLU A 989 20.01 8.09 -19.84
N SER A 990 19.53 7.00 -19.24
CA SER A 990 20.01 5.65 -19.58
C SER A 990 19.57 5.20 -20.98
N ASP A 991 20.42 4.47 -21.71
CA ASP A 991 20.14 4.01 -23.09
C ASP A 991 18.76 3.34 -23.25
N MET A 992 18.32 2.60 -22.23
CA MET A 992 17.03 1.91 -22.25
C MET A 992 15.87 2.89 -22.07
N ALA A 993 16.01 3.89 -21.20
CA ALA A 993 15.03 4.95 -21.08
C ALA A 993 14.95 5.76 -22.39
N GLU A 994 16.08 6.13 -23.01
CA GLU A 994 16.09 6.83 -24.30
C GLU A 994 15.55 5.97 -25.45
N LYS A 995 15.91 4.68 -25.54
CA LYS A 995 15.33 3.76 -26.53
C LYS A 995 13.81 3.66 -26.38
N ILE A 996 13.31 3.56 -25.15
CA ILE A 996 11.86 3.47 -24.91
C ILE A 996 11.16 4.81 -25.20
N LYS A 997 11.76 5.97 -24.86
CA LYS A 997 11.24 7.29 -25.27
C LYS A 997 11.16 7.41 -26.80
N SER A 998 12.17 6.93 -27.51
CA SER A 998 12.19 6.89 -28.99
C SER A 998 11.07 6.01 -29.54
N ASN A 999 10.90 4.80 -29.01
CA ASN A 999 9.82 3.89 -29.37
C ASN A 999 8.43 4.51 -29.10
N LEU A 1000 8.23 5.19 -27.97
CA LEU A 1000 6.97 5.90 -27.66
C LEU A 1000 6.69 7.04 -28.65
N ARG A 1001 7.71 7.79 -29.07
CA ARG A 1001 7.58 8.81 -30.14
C ARG A 1001 7.26 8.21 -31.51
N HIS A 1002 7.78 7.02 -31.83
CA HIS A 1002 7.42 6.30 -33.05
C HIS A 1002 5.94 5.87 -33.01
N LEU A 1003 5.52 5.29 -31.89
CA LEU A 1003 4.16 4.83 -31.67
C LEU A 1003 3.13 5.97 -31.77
N SER A 1004 3.44 7.18 -31.30
CA SER A 1004 2.56 8.34 -31.50
C SER A 1004 2.39 8.71 -32.97
N LEU A 1005 3.44 8.66 -33.79
CA LEU A 1005 3.34 8.92 -35.24
C LEU A 1005 2.49 7.86 -35.94
N VAL A 1006 2.68 6.57 -35.62
CA VAL A 1006 1.86 5.46 -36.17
C VAL A 1006 0.38 5.62 -35.83
N ARG A 1007 0.06 6.17 -34.64
CA ARG A 1007 -1.33 6.51 -34.26
C ARG A 1007 -1.90 7.69 -35.04
N GLU A 1008 -1.10 8.72 -35.31
CA GLU A 1008 -1.53 9.86 -36.13
C GLU A 1008 -1.85 9.41 -37.56
N ASP A 1009 -1.01 8.56 -38.17
CA ASP A 1009 -1.27 7.95 -39.47
C ASP A 1009 -2.53 7.06 -39.47
N ALA A 1010 -2.76 6.29 -38.41
CA ALA A 1010 -3.96 5.47 -38.24
C ALA A 1010 -5.26 6.30 -38.15
N LEU A 1011 -5.17 7.53 -37.62
CA LEU A 1011 -6.27 8.49 -37.58
C LEU A 1011 -6.44 9.22 -38.93
N GLY A 1012 -5.33 9.58 -39.59
CA GLY A 1012 -5.32 10.20 -40.91
C GLY A 1012 -5.97 9.33 -41.99
N ASN A 1013 -5.69 8.02 -41.99
CA ASN A 1013 -6.29 7.08 -42.95
C ASN A 1013 -7.82 6.92 -42.82
N ARG A 1014 -8.43 7.25 -41.65
CA ARG A 1014 -9.89 7.33 -41.53
C ARG A 1014 -10.50 8.50 -42.32
N GLY A 1015 -9.72 9.54 -42.58
CA GLY A 1015 -10.13 10.69 -43.40
C GLY A 1015 -10.32 10.34 -44.87
N HIS A 1016 -9.59 9.36 -45.39
CA HIS A 1016 -9.69 8.93 -46.80
C HIS A 1016 -10.68 7.77 -47.03
N LEU A 1017 -10.89 6.88 -46.05
CA LEU A 1017 -11.76 5.72 -46.20
C LEU A 1017 -13.27 6.00 -46.02
N SER A 1018 -13.68 7.26 -45.91
CA SER A 1018 -15.08 7.67 -45.70
C SER A 1018 -15.76 8.29 -46.94
N SER A 1019 -15.07 8.39 -48.09
CA SER A 1019 -15.62 8.99 -49.32
C SER A 1019 -16.35 8.02 -50.26
N GLU A 1020 -16.21 6.70 -50.10
CA GLU A 1020 -16.85 5.69 -50.95
C GLU A 1020 -17.75 4.73 -50.15
N ASN A 1021 -18.87 5.25 -49.64
CA ASN A 1021 -20.15 4.52 -49.48
C ASN A 1021 -21.24 5.43 -48.88
N LEU A 1022 -21.75 6.37 -49.69
CA LEU A 1022 -22.85 7.26 -49.34
C LEU A 1022 -24.00 7.13 -50.35
N HIS A 1023 -24.95 6.22 -50.11
CA HIS A 1023 -26.31 6.31 -50.65
C HIS A 1023 -27.33 5.49 -49.82
N ALA A 1024 -27.87 6.10 -48.74
CA ALA A 1024 -29.29 6.02 -48.34
C ALA A 1024 -29.58 6.80 -47.02
N GLY A 1025 -30.26 7.96 -47.10
CA GLY A 1025 -30.84 8.74 -45.97
C GLY A 1025 -29.82 9.41 -45.01
N GLY A 1026 -29.85 10.71 -44.69
CA GLY A 1026 -30.92 11.72 -44.68
C GLY A 1026 -31.70 11.64 -43.35
N LEU A 1027 -31.61 12.55 -42.37
CA LEU A 1027 -31.51 14.03 -42.34
C LEU A 1027 -30.50 14.46 -41.24
N ILE A 1028 -29.66 15.52 -41.30
CA ILE A 1028 -29.82 16.97 -41.57
C ILE A 1028 -30.68 17.75 -40.54
N LEU A 1029 -29.98 18.52 -39.68
CA LEU A 1029 -30.13 19.98 -39.34
C LEU A 1029 -29.21 20.22 -38.11
N SER A 1030 -28.03 20.86 -38.18
CA SER A 1030 -27.76 22.33 -38.20
C SER A 1030 -28.52 23.10 -37.10
N SER A 1031 -27.98 24.05 -36.33
CA SER A 1031 -27.00 25.13 -36.61
C SER A 1031 -26.66 25.90 -35.30
N THR A 1032 -25.63 26.73 -35.08
CA THR A 1032 -24.34 27.13 -35.74
C THR A 1032 -23.62 28.15 -34.82
N ASN A 1033 -22.27 28.21 -34.82
CA ASN A 1033 -21.43 29.42 -34.59
C ASN A 1033 -21.49 30.13 -33.19
N THR A 1034 -20.46 30.82 -32.67
CA THR A 1034 -19.14 31.30 -33.19
C THR A 1034 -18.23 31.79 -32.05
N LEU A 1035 -16.88 31.82 -32.27
CA LEU A 1035 -15.84 32.79 -31.83
C LEU A 1035 -15.81 33.31 -30.36
N PHE A 1036 -14.67 33.42 -29.66
CA PHE A 1036 -13.57 34.40 -29.89
C PHE A 1036 -12.35 34.14 -28.92
N PRO A 1037 -11.26 34.96 -28.81
CA PRO A 1037 -9.90 34.41 -28.78
C PRO A 1037 -9.04 34.75 -27.53
N LEU A 1038 -7.79 34.28 -27.55
CA LEU A 1038 -6.68 34.76 -26.71
C LEU A 1038 -6.29 36.22 -27.01
N PRO A 1039 -5.69 36.91 -26.03
CA PRO A 1039 -4.56 37.79 -26.34
C PRO A 1039 -3.37 37.70 -25.35
N VAL A 1040 -2.17 37.70 -25.95
CA VAL A 1040 -0.81 38.00 -25.40
C VAL A 1040 -0.27 37.08 -24.30
#